data_AF-A0A8H4WP24-F1
#
_entry.id   AF-A0A8H4WP24-F1
#
_cell.length_a   1.000
_cell.length_b   1.000
_cell.length_c   1.000
_cell.angle_alpha   90.00
_cell.angle_beta   90.00
_cell.angle_gamma   90.00
#
_symmetry.space_group_name_H-M   'P 1'
#
loop_
_entity.id
_entity.type
_entity.pdbx_description
1 polymer ?
#
loop_
_entity_poly.entity_id
_entity_poly.type
_entity_poly.pdbx_seq_one_letter_code
_entity_poly.pdbx_strand_id
1 'polypeptide(L)'
;MSEKGVGSTTGTAGDDQDASLFRYTPLTKGQIRLLQLDPANQETDQLHGKLVVKSFDNLPPRVRPHASGLTEPIDPGKHVCFEATSYVWGQATFTESLITPQGSIPIMASLASILRRLRDLSRSRTYWADGVCINQSDMAEKEIQVSLMDVIYSSAVRVLCDICEEDEDISLLLDTMERYWKRNMRHGFAMSQGDSMNLSAKTTAKVMGVSLPTDEESDAIQEMEGNDWPVRYLKLMSSPWFHRVWVVQEFVLGRDAHMMFGRRHVPWGELWAGMIRYKGIDWPWDSADFASADMASLLISFNSMCLVRTCRFIDPKTSHGREFNGIAKVLMCGLELDQAQLPMCLIFFCVNSCTVPRDRYFGILGLVDEEGEDKPKELRADYTSPMRDITMRFWTYALQLGSGGELLLVAGLPGREEGYPSWLRDITAPNPLSHVALGAPLGDAWHKSGGPSTTWSVSFDDQDPDRMFVQGYHLGDIIETSSLDAKEEFDLENLIHWLDRAFSFFTSGIKTIDCSSDTRYPMTSEHIHEAAFKAISNYDEQDATPPTDETFKAILRIGLSLVLVAKSKITSDKYNMSRVVKAFENEGPVLKELFLRIYASRGFRFCKASKGIFAHLPRGFALITDLFAALVVGGSIAYLTFQCLTLSVQRRPPPGPKPLPLIGNARDFPAEGVPEYQHWLLHKDLYGPISSVTIKTSGRPSMTFANKLCGYGRIVLCQGYNSTFRRYRKLLHQELGTRVSAAQFQDAQEVEVNRQLARALDEPDKWLEHIKTTAASTVLKMTYGYAVEPQGPDTLVDLIERMMTEFSLAAVPFAWLVDLVPMLQHLPEYFPGAKFKKTARKWRESIRAVAYIPYRFVQRQIASDNYRPSYVSKLVHQCEQDGPADTTLCHDDEEAIAWSAASLYGAAADTTVITLTTFTLAMVLFPQVQLRAQNEIDSLTGSNRLPSFQDRDRLPYINALVKETLRWWPIAPMGFPHTADEDIQYNNIHIPKGAYLLPAVWWFLHDPAVYAEPQKFDPERFLSPRNEPDPSSEVFGYGRRICPGRFFADASLYLNIVKCLAAFNIKRARDQNGEEMAVDVRPKPGILSYPTEFLFEITPRSQTHVELIRRMEAEVPQEEGDAELLESLEDWRKVEMIEAVSDAKAD
;
A
#
# COMPACT_ATOMS: atom_id res chain seq x y z
N MET A 1 59.28 -8.43 -29.66
CA MET A 1 59.68 -8.77 -31.05
C MET A 1 58.41 -8.72 -31.88
N SER A 2 58.09 -7.59 -32.51
CA SER A 2 58.35 -7.28 -33.95
C SER A 2 57.55 -8.22 -34.86
N GLU A 3 56.81 -7.82 -35.88
CA GLU A 3 56.61 -6.57 -36.60
C GLU A 3 55.45 -6.81 -37.59
N LYS A 4 54.68 -5.75 -37.86
CA LYS A 4 54.12 -5.33 -39.17
C LYS A 4 53.40 -6.35 -40.07
N GLY A 5 52.10 -6.08 -40.29
CA GLY A 5 51.40 -6.41 -41.54
C GLY A 5 50.78 -5.14 -42.15
N VAL A 6 51.36 -4.66 -43.25
CA VAL A 6 50.78 -3.77 -44.26
C VAL A 6 50.08 -4.71 -45.27
N GLY A 7 48.90 -4.54 -45.86
CA GLY A 7 48.02 -3.41 -46.11
C GLY A 7 47.56 -3.49 -47.59
N SER A 8 46.25 -3.59 -47.88
CA SER A 8 45.61 -3.22 -49.16
C SER A 8 44.07 -3.17 -49.00
N THR A 9 43.50 -1.99 -48.70
CA THR A 9 42.75 -1.09 -49.62
C THR A 9 41.37 -1.56 -50.09
N THR A 10 40.32 -0.91 -49.57
CA THR A 10 39.16 -0.40 -50.35
C THR A 10 38.46 0.76 -49.61
N GLY A 11 38.45 1.95 -50.23
CA GLY A 11 37.28 2.82 -50.40
C GLY A 11 36.56 3.45 -49.18
N THR A 12 37.00 4.64 -48.80
CA THR A 12 36.23 5.86 -48.39
C THR A 12 34.78 5.72 -47.90
N ALA A 13 34.59 5.96 -46.60
CA ALA A 13 33.50 6.76 -46.03
C ALA A 13 34.10 7.57 -44.85
N GLY A 14 33.80 8.87 -44.81
CA GLY A 14 34.52 9.87 -44.02
C GLY A 14 34.26 9.83 -42.51
N ASP A 15 35.33 10.14 -41.79
CA ASP A 15 35.44 10.83 -40.49
C ASP A 15 34.23 10.75 -39.54
N ASP A 16 34.19 9.69 -38.72
CA ASP A 16 33.71 9.81 -37.34
C ASP A 16 34.81 10.50 -36.52
N GLN A 17 34.61 11.78 -36.21
CA GLN A 17 35.39 12.45 -35.17
C GLN A 17 35.04 11.78 -33.82
N ASP A 18 36.02 11.12 -33.22
CA ASP A 18 36.04 10.75 -31.81
C ASP A 18 35.79 12.02 -30.96
N ALA A 19 34.53 12.28 -30.59
CA ALA A 19 34.18 13.37 -29.71
C ALA A 19 34.65 13.02 -28.30
N SER A 20 35.78 13.58 -27.88
CA SER A 20 36.32 13.40 -26.53
C SER A 20 35.29 13.78 -25.45
N LEU A 21 35.12 12.93 -24.44
CA LEU A 21 34.24 13.18 -23.29
C LEU A 21 34.66 14.50 -22.57
N PHE A 22 33.68 15.35 -22.26
CA PHE A 22 33.91 16.60 -21.55
C PHE A 22 34.55 16.36 -20.17
N ARG A 23 35.55 17.18 -19.81
CA ARG A 23 36.18 17.15 -18.49
C ARG A 23 35.78 18.38 -17.68
N TYR A 24 35.14 18.14 -16.53
CA TYR A 24 34.75 19.21 -15.61
C TYR A 24 35.97 19.95 -15.06
N THR A 25 35.89 21.27 -15.06
CA THR A 25 36.87 22.12 -14.36
C THR A 25 36.52 22.11 -12.86
N PRO A 26 37.48 21.80 -11.96
CA PRO A 26 37.24 21.83 -10.51
C PRO A 26 36.76 23.20 -10.04
N LEU A 27 35.80 23.22 -9.10
CA LEU A 27 35.28 24.44 -8.48
C LEU A 27 35.97 24.71 -7.14
N THR A 28 36.20 25.99 -6.82
CA THR A 28 36.61 26.39 -5.47
C THR A 28 35.39 26.65 -4.57
N LYS A 29 35.59 26.66 -3.25
CA LYS A 29 34.58 27.08 -2.26
C LYS A 29 34.19 28.54 -2.58
N GLY A 30 33.02 28.76 -3.18
CA GLY A 30 32.64 30.09 -3.67
C GLY A 30 32.17 30.16 -5.13
N GLN A 31 32.29 29.06 -5.88
CA GLN A 31 32.01 29.04 -7.32
C GLN A 31 30.85 28.12 -7.70
N ILE A 32 30.15 28.49 -8.77
CA ILE A 32 29.17 27.65 -9.47
C ILE A 32 29.46 27.58 -10.96
N ARG A 33 28.93 26.53 -11.59
CA ARG A 33 28.82 26.43 -13.05
C ARG A 33 27.44 26.83 -13.51
N LEU A 34 27.39 27.54 -14.64
CA LEU A 34 26.17 27.90 -15.35
C LEU A 34 26.26 27.40 -16.78
N LEU A 35 25.15 26.90 -17.32
CA LEU A 35 25.01 26.47 -18.70
C LEU A 35 24.57 27.65 -19.56
N GLN A 36 25.46 28.12 -20.44
CA GLN A 36 25.05 29.00 -21.53
C GLN A 36 24.60 28.13 -22.71
N LEU A 37 23.29 28.06 -22.92
CA LEU A 37 22.66 27.24 -23.95
C LEU A 37 22.49 28.04 -25.24
N ASP A 38 22.88 27.47 -26.37
CA ASP A 38 22.82 28.13 -27.67
C ASP A 38 21.41 28.09 -28.29
N PRO A 39 21.05 29.09 -29.12
CA PRO A 39 19.76 29.11 -29.79
C PRO A 39 19.65 28.01 -30.85
N ALA A 40 18.42 27.60 -31.16
CA ALA A 40 18.14 26.62 -32.22
C ALA A 40 16.85 26.96 -32.95
N ASN A 41 16.72 26.48 -34.20
CA ASN A 41 15.55 26.75 -35.03
C ASN A 41 14.46 25.69 -34.87
N GLN A 42 14.85 24.45 -34.55
CA GLN A 42 13.93 23.34 -34.33
C GLN A 42 14.18 22.66 -32.99
N GLU A 43 13.12 22.13 -32.39
CA GLU A 43 13.19 21.47 -31.09
C GLU A 43 14.01 20.17 -31.16
N THR A 44 14.03 19.50 -32.31
CA THR A 44 14.82 18.30 -32.57
C THR A 44 16.30 18.56 -32.78
N ASP A 45 16.72 19.82 -32.96
CA ASP A 45 18.13 20.16 -33.19
C ASP A 45 18.99 19.70 -32.01
N GLN A 46 20.22 19.28 -32.30
CA GLN A 46 21.21 18.88 -31.30
C GLN A 46 21.41 20.00 -30.26
N LEU A 47 21.55 19.63 -28.98
CA LEU A 47 21.80 20.60 -27.92
C LEU A 47 23.26 21.05 -27.97
N HIS A 48 23.47 22.36 -28.14
CA HIS A 48 24.78 23.01 -28.10
C HIS A 48 24.83 24.04 -26.96
N GLY A 49 25.98 24.15 -26.32
CA GLY A 49 26.21 25.17 -25.30
C GLY A 49 27.60 25.10 -24.68
N LYS A 50 27.81 25.87 -23.62
CA LYS A 50 29.06 25.85 -22.85
C LYS A 50 28.81 26.06 -21.36
N LEU A 51 29.63 25.42 -20.52
CA LEU A 51 29.63 25.67 -19.08
C LEU A 51 30.59 26.81 -18.73
N VAL A 52 30.11 27.77 -17.96
CA VAL A 52 30.88 28.93 -17.47
C VAL A 52 30.93 28.92 -15.95
N VAL A 53 32.12 29.11 -15.40
CA VAL A 53 32.35 29.19 -13.94
C VAL A 53 32.18 30.64 -13.47
N LYS A 54 31.43 30.86 -12.38
CA LYS A 54 31.15 32.18 -11.80
C LYS A 54 31.27 32.15 -10.28
N SER A 55 31.71 33.27 -9.68
CA SER A 55 31.73 33.47 -8.21
C SER A 55 30.36 33.87 -7.68
N PHE A 56 30.03 33.45 -6.45
CA PHE A 56 28.83 33.88 -5.71
C PHE A 56 28.71 35.38 -5.56
N ASP A 57 29.84 36.08 -5.39
CA ASP A 57 29.86 37.54 -5.21
C ASP A 57 29.28 38.29 -6.42
N ASN A 58 29.26 37.64 -7.58
CA ASN A 58 28.73 38.20 -8.81
C ASN A 58 27.27 37.82 -9.06
N LEU A 59 26.66 36.96 -8.24
CA LEU A 59 25.26 36.58 -8.39
C LEU A 59 24.33 37.67 -7.82
N PRO A 60 23.04 37.67 -8.18
CA PRO A 60 22.06 38.51 -7.52
C PRO A 60 22.06 38.26 -6.01
N PRO A 61 21.84 39.29 -5.18
CA PRO A 61 21.81 39.12 -3.74
C PRO A 61 20.69 38.15 -3.34
N ARG A 62 20.99 37.27 -2.37
CA ARG A 62 20.01 36.31 -1.86
C ARG A 62 18.79 37.04 -1.31
N VAL A 63 17.62 36.52 -1.66
CA VAL A 63 16.38 36.94 -1.02
C VAL A 63 16.36 36.40 0.40
N ARG A 64 16.51 37.28 1.39
CA ARG A 64 16.22 36.95 2.78
C ARG A 64 14.74 37.17 3.08
N PRO A 65 14.16 36.36 3.99
CA PRO A 65 12.80 36.59 4.44
C PRO A 65 12.63 38.02 4.97
N HIS A 66 11.51 38.65 4.64
CA HIS A 66 11.18 40.03 5.05
C HIS A 66 12.17 41.13 4.61
N ALA A 67 13.08 40.86 3.67
CA ALA A 67 13.95 41.89 3.12
C ALA A 67 13.12 42.95 2.36
N SER A 68 13.23 44.20 2.77
CA SER A 68 12.48 45.35 2.21
C SER A 68 12.77 45.64 0.73
N GLY A 69 13.78 44.99 0.12
CA GLY A 69 14.22 45.18 -1.27
C GLY A 69 13.70 44.16 -2.29
N LEU A 70 12.77 43.28 -1.91
CA LEU A 70 12.23 42.20 -2.75
C LEU A 70 11.61 42.64 -4.09
N THR A 71 11.27 43.92 -4.21
CA THR A 71 10.68 44.53 -5.41
C THR A 71 11.67 45.26 -6.33
N GLU A 72 12.95 45.37 -5.98
CA GLU A 72 13.92 46.03 -6.87
C GLU A 72 14.33 45.12 -8.04
N PRO A 73 14.22 45.56 -9.31
CA PRO A 73 14.63 44.76 -10.46
C PRO A 73 16.11 44.36 -10.36
N ILE A 74 16.43 43.10 -10.67
CA ILE A 74 17.83 42.66 -10.76
C ILE A 74 18.49 43.45 -11.89
N ASP A 75 19.56 44.18 -11.58
CA ASP A 75 20.35 44.91 -12.56
C ASP A 75 21.29 43.95 -13.31
N PRO A 76 21.01 43.63 -14.60
CA PRO A 76 21.83 42.71 -15.38
C PRO A 76 23.23 43.28 -15.69
N GLY A 77 23.46 44.58 -15.46
CA GLY A 77 24.78 45.20 -15.59
C GLY A 77 25.69 45.00 -14.36
N LYS A 78 25.13 44.64 -13.21
CA LYS A 78 25.86 44.44 -11.94
C LYS A 78 25.99 42.97 -11.54
N HIS A 79 25.02 42.14 -11.92
CA HIS A 79 24.96 40.74 -11.50
C HIS A 79 24.88 39.78 -12.68
N VAL A 80 25.42 38.58 -12.50
CA VAL A 80 25.28 37.46 -13.43
C VAL A 80 23.88 36.88 -13.32
N CYS A 81 23.02 37.25 -14.26
CA CYS A 81 21.64 36.78 -14.32
C CYS A 81 21.56 35.38 -14.96
N PHE A 82 20.81 34.48 -14.32
CA PHE A 82 20.52 33.14 -14.82
C PHE A 82 19.13 32.68 -14.36
N GLU A 83 18.58 31.68 -15.04
CA GLU A 83 17.36 30.98 -14.64
C GLU A 83 17.70 29.59 -14.12
N ALA A 84 17.02 29.12 -13.08
CA ALA A 84 17.21 27.77 -12.54
C ALA A 84 16.07 26.85 -13.00
N THR A 85 16.38 25.59 -13.27
CA THR A 85 15.37 24.59 -13.67
C THR A 85 15.10 23.60 -12.55
N SER A 86 13.83 23.40 -12.21
CA SER A 86 13.34 22.36 -11.32
C SER A 86 12.62 21.29 -12.16
N TYR A 87 13.22 20.11 -12.33
CA TYR A 87 12.70 19.07 -13.23
C TYR A 87 12.95 17.68 -12.64
N VAL A 88 12.12 16.71 -13.05
CA VAL A 88 12.20 15.32 -12.57
C VAL A 88 13.34 14.59 -13.28
N TRP A 89 14.24 13.98 -12.51
CA TRP A 89 15.25 13.09 -13.05
C TRP A 89 14.58 11.83 -13.63
N GLY A 90 14.87 11.51 -14.89
CA GLY A 90 14.36 10.31 -15.55
C GLY A 90 15.07 9.02 -15.07
N GLN A 91 14.85 7.92 -15.79
CA GLN A 91 15.67 6.71 -15.60
C GLN A 91 17.16 7.08 -15.76
N ALA A 92 18.02 6.49 -14.93
CA ALA A 92 19.46 6.77 -14.88
C ALA A 92 20.24 6.20 -16.08
N THR A 93 19.68 6.32 -17.28
CA THR A 93 20.29 5.96 -18.55
C THR A 93 20.57 7.25 -19.31
N PHE A 94 21.86 7.52 -19.56
CA PHE A 94 22.25 8.62 -20.44
C PHE A 94 21.90 8.25 -21.87
N THR A 95 20.83 8.84 -22.40
CA THR A 95 20.34 8.57 -23.75
C THR A 95 20.72 9.66 -24.74
N GLU A 96 21.23 10.79 -24.25
CA GLU A 96 21.47 12.00 -25.04
C GLU A 96 22.78 12.71 -24.66
N SER A 97 23.19 13.70 -25.46
CA SER A 97 24.44 14.45 -25.24
C SER A 97 24.26 15.94 -25.49
N LEU A 98 24.82 16.76 -24.60
CA LEU A 98 25.02 18.20 -24.81
C LEU A 98 26.42 18.40 -25.42
N ILE A 99 26.48 19.01 -26.61
CA ILE A 99 27.74 19.26 -27.31
C ILE A 99 28.31 20.60 -26.84
N THR A 100 29.55 20.56 -26.34
CA THR A 100 30.29 21.76 -25.93
C THR A 100 31.59 21.90 -26.71
N PRO A 101 32.19 23.10 -26.77
CA PRO A 101 33.50 23.30 -27.38
C PRO A 101 34.63 22.44 -26.76
N GLN A 102 34.45 21.93 -25.53
CA GLN A 102 35.44 21.13 -24.81
C GLN A 102 35.13 19.63 -24.77
N GLY A 103 34.08 19.18 -25.48
CA GLY A 103 33.67 17.77 -25.53
C GLY A 103 32.16 17.57 -25.35
N SER A 104 31.71 16.32 -25.44
CA SER A 104 30.31 15.96 -25.20
C SER A 104 30.05 15.68 -23.71
N ILE A 105 28.93 16.18 -23.20
CA ILE A 105 28.43 15.88 -21.86
C ILE A 105 27.22 14.95 -22.00
N PRO A 106 27.27 13.71 -21.50
CA PRO A 106 26.10 12.82 -21.50
C PRO A 106 25.03 13.37 -20.55
N ILE A 107 23.79 13.45 -21.02
CA ILE A 107 22.64 13.96 -20.25
C ILE A 107 21.45 13.00 -20.31
N MET A 108 20.60 13.03 -19.29
CA MET A 108 19.38 12.23 -19.23
C MET A 108 18.31 12.80 -20.18
N ALA A 109 17.41 11.95 -20.67
CA ALA A 109 16.30 12.34 -21.55
C ALA A 109 15.44 13.47 -20.96
N SER A 110 15.18 13.46 -19.65
CA SER A 110 14.36 14.50 -19.01
C SER A 110 15.02 15.88 -19.05
N LEU A 111 16.32 15.95 -18.77
CA LEU A 111 17.09 17.19 -18.88
C LEU A 111 17.20 17.66 -20.34
N ALA A 112 17.41 16.73 -21.28
CA ALA A 112 17.44 17.07 -22.70
C ALA A 112 16.10 17.66 -23.16
N SER A 113 14.98 17.08 -22.74
CA SER A 113 13.63 17.53 -23.07
C SER A 113 13.36 18.96 -22.61
N ILE A 114 13.65 19.28 -21.34
CA ILE A 114 13.45 20.64 -20.83
C ILE A 114 14.40 21.65 -21.50
N LEU A 115 15.68 21.31 -21.69
CA LEU A 115 16.63 22.21 -22.34
C LEU A 115 16.20 22.54 -23.78
N ARG A 116 15.64 21.58 -24.52
CA ARG A 116 15.09 21.82 -25.86
C ARG A 116 13.94 22.83 -25.84
N ARG A 117 13.03 22.72 -24.88
CA ARG A 117 11.90 23.65 -24.70
C ARG A 117 12.35 25.05 -24.26
N LEU A 118 13.44 25.14 -23.50
CA LEU A 118 13.98 26.40 -23.01
C LEU A 118 14.84 27.16 -24.02
N ARG A 119 15.32 26.52 -25.10
CA ARG A 119 16.09 27.20 -26.16
C ARG A 119 15.27 28.34 -26.76
N ASP A 120 15.87 29.51 -26.74
CA ASP A 120 15.38 30.68 -27.47
C ASP A 120 15.76 30.52 -28.96
N LEU A 121 14.93 31.07 -29.86
CA LEU A 121 15.17 30.98 -31.30
C LEU A 121 16.35 31.84 -31.77
N SER A 122 16.71 32.88 -31.00
CA SER A 122 17.53 33.99 -31.50
C SER A 122 18.74 34.33 -30.65
N ARG A 123 18.76 33.95 -29.38
CA ARG A 123 19.83 34.33 -28.43
C ARG A 123 20.20 33.19 -27.48
N SER A 124 21.46 33.10 -27.10
CA SER A 124 21.87 32.21 -26.01
C SER A 124 21.30 32.69 -24.68
N ARG A 125 20.87 31.77 -23.83
CA ARG A 125 20.37 32.04 -22.48
C ARG A 125 21.16 31.24 -21.44
N THR A 126 21.22 31.76 -20.22
CA THR A 126 22.02 31.18 -19.14
C THR A 126 21.11 30.48 -18.14
N TYR A 127 21.36 29.19 -17.94
CA TYR A 127 20.60 28.31 -17.07
C TYR A 127 21.48 27.70 -15.99
N TRP A 128 20.86 27.37 -14.86
CA TRP A 128 21.40 26.43 -13.89
C TRP A 128 20.51 25.18 -13.88
N ALA A 129 21.13 24.04 -14.16
CA ALA A 129 20.50 22.72 -14.10
C ALA A 129 21.47 21.75 -13.42
N ASP A 130 21.06 21.19 -12.29
CA ASP A 130 21.86 20.32 -11.42
C ASP A 130 22.57 19.17 -12.17
N GLY A 131 21.90 18.52 -13.12
CA GLY A 131 22.40 17.36 -13.85
C GLY A 131 23.61 17.64 -14.75
N VAL A 132 23.91 18.92 -15.05
CA VAL A 132 25.05 19.34 -15.88
C VAL A 132 25.92 20.39 -15.18
N CYS A 133 25.34 21.23 -14.32
CA CYS A 133 26.10 22.26 -13.62
C CYS A 133 26.90 21.70 -12.44
N ILE A 134 26.47 20.57 -11.87
CA ILE A 134 27.21 19.83 -10.84
C ILE A 134 27.89 18.63 -11.49
N ASN A 135 29.18 18.41 -11.18
CA ASN A 135 29.84 17.18 -11.57
C ASN A 135 29.31 16.01 -10.74
N GLN A 136 28.32 15.30 -11.30
CA GLN A 136 27.64 14.19 -10.62
C GLN A 136 28.56 13.00 -10.26
N SER A 137 29.75 12.93 -10.86
CA SER A 137 30.75 11.90 -10.58
C SER A 137 31.74 12.24 -9.46
N ASP A 138 31.79 13.51 -9.02
CA ASP A 138 32.65 13.99 -7.94
C ASP A 138 31.81 14.28 -6.69
N MET A 139 31.90 13.39 -5.70
CA MET A 139 31.11 13.49 -4.47
C MET A 139 31.51 14.69 -3.61
N ALA A 140 32.79 15.08 -3.60
CA ALA A 140 33.26 16.21 -2.82
C ALA A 140 32.71 17.52 -3.40
N GLU A 141 32.68 17.63 -4.74
CA GLU A 141 32.02 18.75 -5.40
C GLU A 141 30.50 18.73 -5.14
N LYS A 142 29.86 17.56 -5.27
CA LYS A 142 28.42 17.41 -5.07
C LYS A 142 27.98 17.85 -3.67
N GLU A 143 28.69 17.44 -2.62
CA GLU A 143 28.44 17.87 -1.24
C GLU A 143 28.48 19.39 -1.07
N ILE A 144 29.48 20.02 -1.69
CA ILE A 144 29.61 21.48 -1.67
C ILE A 144 28.45 22.13 -2.43
N GLN A 145 28.16 21.70 -3.66
CA GLN A 145 27.14 22.33 -4.51
C GLN A 145 25.71 22.11 -4.01
N VAL A 146 25.39 20.93 -3.44
CA VAL A 146 24.09 20.66 -2.81
C VAL A 146 23.86 21.59 -1.62
N SER A 147 24.90 21.82 -0.82
CA SER A 147 24.85 22.76 0.31
C SER A 147 24.63 24.22 -0.10
N LEU A 148 24.75 24.53 -1.41
CA LEU A 148 24.61 25.86 -2.00
C LEU A 148 23.29 26.05 -2.76
N MET A 149 22.38 25.06 -2.74
CA MET A 149 21.10 25.16 -3.44
C MET A 149 20.27 26.36 -2.96
N ASP A 150 20.37 26.74 -1.68
CA ASP A 150 19.72 27.95 -1.16
C ASP A 150 20.19 29.21 -1.88
N VAL A 151 21.50 29.34 -2.08
CA VAL A 151 22.13 30.45 -2.80
C VAL A 151 21.66 30.46 -4.24
N ILE A 152 21.71 29.29 -4.89
CA ILE A 152 21.47 29.15 -6.31
C ILE A 152 20.02 29.51 -6.65
N TYR A 153 19.05 28.90 -5.97
CA TYR A 153 17.63 29.13 -6.26
C TYR A 153 17.15 30.51 -5.81
N SER A 154 17.66 31.04 -4.69
CA SER A 154 17.32 32.41 -4.25
C SER A 154 17.95 33.53 -5.08
N SER A 155 19.06 33.24 -5.77
CA SER A 155 19.74 34.20 -6.66
C SER A 155 19.29 34.08 -8.12
N ALA A 156 18.55 33.03 -8.49
CA ALA A 156 18.00 32.87 -9.83
C ALA A 156 16.98 33.97 -10.13
N VAL A 157 17.02 34.53 -11.34
CA VAL A 157 16.04 35.53 -11.80
C VAL A 157 14.64 34.91 -11.85
N ARG A 158 14.59 33.64 -12.27
CA ARG A 158 13.39 32.83 -12.33
C ARG A 158 13.73 31.36 -12.08
N VAL A 159 12.82 30.65 -11.43
CA VAL A 159 12.81 29.19 -11.30
C VAL A 159 11.72 28.63 -12.21
N LEU A 160 12.12 27.73 -13.09
CA LEU A 160 11.30 27.11 -14.12
C LEU A 160 10.98 25.67 -13.66
N CYS A 161 9.77 25.45 -13.19
CA CYS A 161 9.30 24.17 -12.65
C CYS A 161 8.62 23.35 -13.75
N ASP A 162 9.29 22.31 -14.23
CA ASP A 162 8.78 21.41 -15.28
C ASP A 162 7.82 20.39 -14.68
N ILE A 163 6.51 20.63 -14.83
CA ILE A 163 5.47 19.85 -14.17
C ILE A 163 5.11 18.61 -14.99
N CYS A 164 4.67 18.82 -16.22
CA CYS A 164 4.29 17.78 -17.16
C CYS A 164 4.14 18.34 -18.59
N GLU A 165 3.89 17.46 -19.56
CA GLU A 165 3.48 17.88 -20.90
C GLU A 165 2.04 18.41 -20.88
N GLU A 166 1.75 19.36 -21.78
CA GLU A 166 0.41 19.90 -21.95
C GLU A 166 -0.39 19.00 -22.90
N ASP A 167 -1.28 18.18 -22.35
CA ASP A 167 -2.31 17.50 -23.11
C ASP A 167 -3.65 18.28 -23.10
N GLU A 168 -4.63 17.80 -23.86
CA GLU A 168 -5.95 18.43 -23.95
C GLU A 168 -6.60 18.60 -22.57
N ASP A 169 -6.35 17.67 -21.65
CA ASP A 169 -6.97 17.76 -20.33
C ASP A 169 -6.37 18.83 -19.45
N ILE A 170 -5.03 18.90 -19.46
CA ILE A 170 -4.27 19.91 -18.75
C ILE A 170 -4.54 21.30 -19.36
N SER A 171 -4.60 21.44 -20.69
CA SER A 171 -4.96 22.71 -21.33
C SER A 171 -6.32 23.22 -20.85
N LEU A 172 -7.36 22.38 -20.88
CA LEU A 172 -8.70 22.79 -20.46
C LEU A 172 -8.77 23.12 -18.96
N LEU A 173 -8.01 22.39 -18.13
CA LEU A 173 -7.87 22.68 -16.70
C LEU A 173 -7.23 24.05 -16.50
N LEU A 174 -6.10 24.33 -17.16
CA LEU A 174 -5.36 25.59 -17.00
C LEU A 174 -6.19 26.79 -17.49
N ASP A 175 -6.89 26.67 -18.63
CA ASP A 175 -7.81 27.71 -19.12
C ASP A 175 -8.94 27.99 -18.12
N THR A 176 -9.36 26.96 -17.37
CA THR A 176 -10.40 27.08 -16.34
C THR A 176 -9.84 27.65 -15.03
N MET A 177 -8.65 27.23 -14.61
CA MET A 177 -7.91 27.81 -13.48
C MET A 177 -7.65 29.30 -13.71
N GLU A 178 -7.31 29.71 -14.95
CA GLU A 178 -7.11 31.10 -15.32
C GLU A 178 -8.35 31.95 -15.03
N ARG A 179 -9.52 31.43 -15.40
CA ARG A 179 -10.81 32.09 -15.18
C ARG A 179 -11.20 32.10 -13.70
N TYR A 180 -10.98 31.00 -12.99
CA TYR A 180 -11.28 30.89 -11.57
C TYR A 180 -10.42 31.82 -10.72
N TRP A 181 -9.12 31.93 -10.98
CA TRP A 181 -8.30 32.83 -10.19
C TRP A 181 -8.71 34.29 -10.36
N LYS A 182 -9.01 34.73 -11.59
CA LYS A 182 -9.46 36.11 -11.85
C LYS A 182 -10.71 36.43 -11.02
N ARG A 183 -11.65 35.49 -11.01
CA ARG A 183 -12.90 35.63 -10.25
C ARG A 183 -12.70 35.55 -8.74
N ASN A 184 -11.89 34.60 -8.26
CA ASN A 184 -11.55 34.44 -6.85
C ASN A 184 -10.84 35.69 -6.29
N MET A 185 -9.95 36.32 -7.07
CA MET A 185 -9.28 37.55 -6.66
C MET A 185 -10.23 38.73 -6.49
N ARG A 186 -11.30 38.80 -7.30
CA ARG A 186 -12.25 39.92 -7.26
C ARG A 186 -13.29 39.80 -6.14
N HIS A 187 -13.81 38.60 -5.93
CA HIS A 187 -14.92 38.36 -4.99
C HIS A 187 -14.51 37.93 -3.58
N GLY A 188 -13.20 37.75 -3.34
CA GLY A 188 -12.68 37.29 -2.06
C GLY A 188 -12.54 35.76 -2.01
N PHE A 189 -11.58 35.31 -1.22
CA PHE A 189 -11.22 33.90 -1.05
C PHE A 189 -11.77 33.40 0.29
N ALA A 190 -12.78 32.53 0.26
CA ALA A 190 -13.31 31.86 1.44
C ALA A 190 -12.57 30.53 1.64
N MET A 191 -11.83 30.40 2.74
CA MET A 191 -11.04 29.19 3.02
C MET A 191 -11.81 28.06 3.71
N SER A 192 -13.08 28.28 4.07
CA SER A 192 -13.99 27.26 4.60
C SER A 192 -15.44 27.76 4.52
N GLN A 193 -16.43 26.88 4.68
CA GLN A 193 -17.84 27.28 4.75
C GLN A 193 -18.12 28.08 6.03
N GLY A 194 -17.88 29.39 5.98
CA GLY A 194 -18.18 30.36 7.03
C GLY A 194 -17.50 31.71 6.76
N ASP A 195 -18.18 32.82 7.09
CA ASP A 195 -17.70 34.19 6.84
C ASP A 195 -16.45 34.60 7.67
N SER A 196 -15.88 33.70 8.48
CA SER A 196 -14.85 34.00 9.49
C SER A 196 -13.38 33.92 9.00
N MET A 197 -13.13 33.47 7.76
CA MET A 197 -11.76 33.30 7.20
C MET A 197 -11.61 33.90 5.79
N ASN A 198 -12.00 35.16 5.62
CA ASN A 198 -11.92 35.87 4.33
C ASN A 198 -10.68 36.78 4.26
N LEU A 199 -9.77 36.51 3.32
CA LEU A 199 -8.73 37.48 2.93
C LEU A 199 -9.31 38.55 2.02
N SER A 200 -8.94 39.82 2.23
CA SER A 200 -9.34 40.90 1.33
C SER A 200 -8.79 40.66 -0.09
N ALA A 201 -9.55 41.02 -1.13
CA ALA A 201 -9.13 40.92 -2.53
C ALA A 201 -7.73 41.50 -2.80
N LYS A 202 -7.40 42.62 -2.13
CA LYS A 202 -6.09 43.27 -2.22
C LYS A 202 -4.99 42.47 -1.52
N THR A 203 -5.31 41.87 -0.37
CA THR A 203 -4.40 40.99 0.38
C THR A 203 -4.10 39.73 -0.43
N THR A 204 -5.13 39.07 -0.96
CA THR A 204 -5.00 37.85 -1.75
C THR A 204 -4.17 38.08 -3.02
N ALA A 205 -4.46 39.15 -3.77
CA ALA A 205 -3.69 39.52 -4.96
C ALA A 205 -2.20 39.77 -4.63
N LYS A 206 -1.92 40.43 -3.49
CA LYS A 206 -0.56 40.71 -3.04
C LYS A 206 0.19 39.45 -2.58
N VAL A 207 -0.49 38.54 -1.88
CA VAL A 207 0.02 37.24 -1.42
C VAL A 207 0.40 36.35 -2.60
N MET A 208 -0.48 36.27 -3.59
CA MET A 208 -0.29 35.41 -4.77
C MET A 208 0.57 36.09 -5.84
N GLY A 209 0.89 37.38 -5.70
CA GLY A 209 1.71 38.10 -6.68
C GLY A 209 1.02 38.31 -8.03
N VAL A 210 -0.31 38.40 -8.03
CA VAL A 210 -1.14 38.57 -9.24
C VAL A 210 -1.75 39.97 -9.31
N SER A 211 -2.07 40.44 -10.52
CA SER A 211 -2.79 41.71 -10.71
C SER A 211 -4.28 41.57 -10.37
N LEU A 212 -4.89 42.65 -9.86
CA LEU A 212 -6.34 42.72 -9.67
C LEU A 212 -7.04 42.77 -11.04
N PRO A 213 -7.88 41.77 -11.37
CA PRO A 213 -8.59 41.71 -12.65
C PRO A 213 -9.74 42.71 -12.73
N THR A 214 -10.11 43.10 -13.95
CA THR A 214 -11.28 43.94 -14.23
C THR A 214 -12.59 43.19 -14.07
N ASP A 215 -13.71 43.90 -13.94
CA ASP A 215 -15.04 43.27 -13.81
C ASP A 215 -15.40 42.44 -15.06
N GLU A 216 -15.06 42.92 -16.26
CA GLU A 216 -15.26 42.19 -17.51
C GLU A 216 -14.43 40.89 -17.58
N GLU A 217 -13.17 40.91 -17.11
CA GLU A 217 -12.30 39.73 -17.06
C GLU A 217 -12.76 38.71 -16.00
N SER A 218 -13.38 39.18 -14.91
CA SER A 218 -13.92 38.35 -13.82
C SER A 218 -15.25 37.69 -14.19
N ASP A 219 -16.06 38.34 -15.01
CA ASP A 219 -17.42 37.90 -15.38
C ASP A 219 -17.50 37.05 -16.65
N ALA A 220 -16.40 36.96 -17.42
CA ALA A 220 -16.35 36.19 -18.66
C ALA A 220 -16.17 34.67 -18.42
N ILE A 221 -17.23 33.89 -18.13
CA ILE A 221 -17.07 32.43 -17.94
C ILE A 221 -18.21 31.53 -18.46
N GLN A 222 -17.80 30.51 -19.22
CA GLN A 222 -18.44 29.20 -19.40
C GLN A 222 -17.86 28.23 -18.35
N GLU A 223 -18.68 27.77 -17.40
CA GLU A 223 -18.22 26.89 -16.30
C GLU A 223 -17.84 25.48 -16.84
N MET A 224 -16.91 24.80 -16.16
CA MET A 224 -16.66 23.38 -16.42
C MET A 224 -17.80 22.55 -15.79
N GLU A 225 -18.37 21.62 -16.56
CA GLU A 225 -19.53 20.83 -16.15
C GLU A 225 -19.16 19.76 -15.08
N GLY A 226 -20.04 19.56 -14.10
CA GLY A 226 -19.99 18.39 -13.20
C GLY A 226 -18.68 18.16 -12.43
N ASN A 227 -18.20 16.90 -12.49
CA ASN A 227 -17.04 16.34 -11.77
C ASN A 227 -15.72 16.43 -12.55
N ASP A 228 -15.69 17.06 -13.72
CA ASP A 228 -14.51 17.09 -14.58
C ASP A 228 -13.35 17.88 -13.95
N TRP A 229 -13.68 18.92 -13.18
CA TRP A 229 -12.69 19.73 -12.50
C TRP A 229 -11.86 18.94 -11.47
N PRO A 230 -12.45 18.28 -10.46
CA PRO A 230 -11.71 17.43 -9.52
C PRO A 230 -10.85 16.37 -10.21
N VAL A 231 -11.37 15.68 -11.24
CA VAL A 231 -10.64 14.62 -11.95
C VAL A 231 -9.40 15.17 -12.66
N ARG A 232 -9.55 16.26 -13.42
CA ARG A 232 -8.44 16.90 -14.15
C ARG A 232 -7.40 17.48 -13.20
N TYR A 233 -7.87 18.08 -12.11
CA TYR A 233 -7.01 18.62 -11.07
C TYR A 233 -6.22 17.53 -10.34
N LEU A 234 -6.83 16.38 -10.02
CA LEU A 234 -6.11 15.23 -9.45
C LEU A 234 -5.09 14.65 -10.43
N LYS A 235 -5.39 14.62 -11.73
CA LYS A 235 -4.43 14.24 -12.78
C LYS A 235 -3.21 15.16 -12.77
N LEU A 236 -3.41 16.47 -12.67
CA LEU A 236 -2.33 17.46 -12.50
C LEU A 236 -1.50 17.15 -11.25
N MET A 237 -2.13 17.00 -10.09
CA MET A 237 -1.44 16.75 -8.81
C MET A 237 -0.72 15.39 -8.77
N SER A 238 -1.09 14.44 -9.62
CA SER A 238 -0.39 13.15 -9.78
C SER A 238 0.90 13.27 -10.61
N SER A 239 1.24 14.46 -11.11
CA SER A 239 2.46 14.68 -11.90
C SER A 239 3.71 14.45 -11.02
N PRO A 240 4.74 13.71 -11.50
CA PRO A 240 5.87 13.30 -10.67
C PRO A 240 6.63 14.45 -9.99
N TRP A 241 6.55 15.68 -10.52
CA TRP A 241 7.15 16.87 -9.93
C TRP A 241 6.65 17.12 -8.50
N PHE A 242 5.34 17.05 -8.24
CA PHE A 242 4.75 17.33 -6.92
C PHE A 242 5.18 16.36 -5.82
N HIS A 243 5.66 15.17 -6.22
CA HIS A 243 5.99 14.11 -5.28
C HIS A 243 7.43 14.17 -4.80
N ARG A 244 8.31 14.99 -5.37
CA ARG A 244 9.75 14.97 -5.05
C ARG A 244 10.08 15.84 -3.85
N VAL A 245 11.05 15.43 -3.02
CA VAL A 245 11.48 16.26 -1.89
C VAL A 245 12.32 17.45 -2.33
N TRP A 246 13.15 17.27 -3.38
CA TRP A 246 14.01 18.33 -3.88
C TRP A 246 13.22 19.55 -4.37
N VAL A 247 12.04 19.34 -4.98
CA VAL A 247 11.25 20.46 -5.52
C VAL A 247 10.81 21.46 -4.46
N VAL A 248 10.79 21.05 -3.18
CA VAL A 248 10.41 21.92 -2.07
C VAL A 248 11.34 23.13 -2.00
N GLN A 249 12.65 22.93 -1.87
CA GLN A 249 13.58 24.06 -1.79
C GLN A 249 13.76 24.78 -3.14
N GLU A 250 13.62 24.07 -4.26
CA GLU A 250 13.70 24.66 -5.60
C GLU A 250 12.55 25.66 -5.82
N PHE A 251 11.34 25.26 -5.47
CA PHE A 251 10.14 26.08 -5.59
C PHE A 251 10.06 27.16 -4.52
N VAL A 252 10.27 26.84 -3.24
CA VAL A 252 10.05 27.78 -2.13
C VAL A 252 11.07 28.92 -2.14
N LEU A 253 12.33 28.65 -2.50
CA LEU A 253 13.41 29.65 -2.46
C LEU A 253 13.46 30.55 -3.69
N GLY A 254 12.87 30.13 -4.81
CA GLY A 254 12.90 30.88 -6.06
C GLY A 254 12.29 32.28 -5.91
N ARG A 255 12.93 33.32 -6.46
CA ARG A 255 12.34 34.68 -6.41
C ARG A 255 11.06 34.79 -7.23
N ASP A 256 11.09 34.25 -8.44
CA ASP A 256 9.98 34.20 -9.40
C ASP A 256 9.82 32.75 -9.88
N ALA A 257 8.74 32.06 -9.49
CA ALA A 257 8.53 30.64 -9.79
C ALA A 257 7.45 30.48 -10.87
N HIS A 258 7.78 29.80 -11.97
CA HIS A 258 6.89 29.56 -13.11
C HIS A 258 6.69 28.07 -13.31
N MET A 259 5.42 27.66 -13.34
CA MET A 259 4.99 26.29 -13.57
C MET A 259 4.89 26.06 -15.09
N MET A 260 5.67 25.12 -15.60
CA MET A 260 5.74 24.80 -17.03
C MET A 260 4.92 23.57 -17.34
N PHE A 261 4.03 23.72 -18.32
CA PHE A 261 3.20 22.67 -18.91
C PHE A 261 3.50 22.61 -20.40
N GLY A 262 4.38 21.71 -20.83
CA GLY A 262 4.96 21.78 -22.17
C GLY A 262 5.61 23.15 -22.44
N ARG A 263 4.99 23.97 -23.31
CA ARG A 263 5.43 25.34 -23.62
C ARG A 263 4.63 26.44 -22.93
N ARG A 264 3.57 26.09 -22.20
CA ARG A 264 2.77 27.07 -21.44
C ARG A 264 3.45 27.35 -20.11
N HIS A 265 3.60 28.63 -19.79
CA HIS A 265 4.19 29.10 -18.53
C HIS A 265 3.09 29.76 -17.69
N VAL A 266 2.88 29.25 -16.48
CA VAL A 266 1.88 29.76 -15.55
C VAL A 266 2.59 30.22 -14.27
N PRO A 267 2.48 31.50 -13.87
CA PRO A 267 3.00 31.95 -12.58
C PRO A 267 2.41 31.14 -11.44
N TRP A 268 3.24 30.78 -10.45
CA TRP A 268 2.81 29.91 -9.34
C TRP A 268 1.55 30.43 -8.61
N GLY A 269 1.44 31.75 -8.44
CA GLY A 269 0.33 32.37 -7.75
C GLY A 269 -0.97 32.35 -8.53
N GLU A 270 -0.92 32.45 -9.86
CA GLU A 270 -2.09 32.28 -10.72
C GLU A 270 -2.60 30.84 -10.67
N LEU A 271 -1.67 29.87 -10.68
CA LEU A 271 -2.00 28.47 -10.50
C LEU A 271 -2.66 28.26 -9.12
N TRP A 272 -2.04 28.73 -8.03
CA TRP A 272 -2.56 28.55 -6.68
C TRP A 272 -3.93 29.20 -6.47
N ALA A 273 -4.11 30.42 -6.95
CA ALA A 273 -5.37 31.15 -6.93
C ALA A 273 -6.50 30.45 -7.71
N GLY A 274 -6.13 29.70 -8.75
CA GLY A 274 -7.04 29.00 -9.65
C GLY A 274 -7.45 27.61 -9.16
N MET A 275 -6.86 27.09 -8.08
CA MET A 275 -7.11 25.72 -7.59
C MET A 275 -8.50 25.53 -6.99
N ILE A 276 -9.15 26.60 -6.51
CA ILE A 276 -10.48 26.53 -5.90
C ILE A 276 -11.55 26.94 -6.91
N ARG A 277 -12.58 26.10 -7.07
CA ARG A 277 -13.75 26.38 -7.91
C ARG A 277 -14.64 27.45 -7.27
N TYR A 278 -15.00 28.47 -8.06
CA TYR A 278 -15.90 29.54 -7.65
C TYR A 278 -17.34 29.02 -7.41
N LYS A 279 -17.97 29.37 -6.27
CA LYS A 279 -19.30 28.94 -5.74
C LYS A 279 -19.37 27.65 -4.90
N GLY A 280 -18.29 27.29 -4.19
CA GLY A 280 -18.42 26.42 -3.01
C GLY A 280 -18.86 24.99 -3.31
N ILE A 281 -18.33 24.39 -4.39
CA ILE A 281 -18.27 22.94 -4.45
C ILE A 281 -17.12 22.52 -3.53
N ASP A 282 -17.50 21.73 -2.52
CA ASP A 282 -16.73 20.78 -1.74
C ASP A 282 -15.32 20.56 -2.31
N TRP A 283 -14.31 20.76 -1.45
CA TRP A 283 -12.93 20.53 -1.83
C TRP A 283 -12.77 19.12 -2.42
N PRO A 284 -11.76 18.84 -3.26
CA PRO A 284 -11.60 17.51 -3.83
C PRO A 284 -11.59 16.37 -2.79
N TRP A 285 -11.23 16.63 -1.53
CA TRP A 285 -11.26 15.66 -0.42
C TRP A 285 -12.61 15.53 0.30
N ASP A 286 -13.53 16.47 0.13
CA ASP A 286 -14.89 16.40 0.68
C ASP A 286 -15.75 15.38 -0.11
N SER A 287 -15.32 15.04 -1.33
CA SER A 287 -15.86 13.92 -2.09
C SER A 287 -15.19 12.60 -1.68
N ALA A 288 -15.99 11.69 -1.14
CA ALA A 288 -15.56 10.33 -0.79
C ALA A 288 -14.97 9.55 -1.97
N ASP A 289 -15.26 9.96 -3.22
CA ASP A 289 -14.74 9.34 -4.44
C ASP A 289 -13.25 9.65 -4.68
N PHE A 290 -12.69 10.67 -4.02
CA PHE A 290 -11.34 11.17 -4.27
C PHE A 290 -10.45 11.26 -3.01
N ALA A 291 -10.99 10.94 -1.83
CA ALA A 291 -10.32 10.99 -0.52
C ALA A 291 -9.41 9.77 -0.25
N SER A 292 -8.38 9.55 -1.07
CA SER A 292 -7.28 8.66 -0.69
C SER A 292 -6.28 9.38 0.23
N ALA A 293 -5.75 8.70 1.24
CA ALA A 293 -4.79 9.28 2.19
C ALA A 293 -3.54 9.87 1.50
N ASP A 294 -3.11 9.25 0.40
CA ASP A 294 -1.97 9.71 -0.40
C ASP A 294 -2.26 11.02 -1.13
N MET A 295 -3.43 11.16 -1.75
CA MET A 295 -3.80 12.39 -2.48
C MET A 295 -4.06 13.57 -1.53
N ALA A 296 -4.69 13.33 -0.38
CA ALA A 296 -4.84 14.35 0.66
C ALA A 296 -3.47 14.84 1.14
N SER A 297 -2.51 13.93 1.34
CA SER A 297 -1.15 14.27 1.76
C SER A 297 -0.38 15.11 0.73
N LEU A 298 -0.54 14.82 -0.57
CA LEU A 298 0.09 15.59 -1.65
C LEU A 298 -0.49 17.01 -1.77
N LEU A 299 -1.82 17.13 -1.64
CA LEU A 299 -2.51 18.41 -1.63
C LEU A 299 -2.08 19.27 -0.44
N ILE A 300 -1.98 18.67 0.74
CA ILE A 300 -1.47 19.35 1.94
C ILE A 300 -0.02 19.78 1.71
N SER A 301 0.86 18.90 1.21
CA SER A 301 2.26 19.24 0.93
C SER A 301 2.42 20.43 -0.03
N PHE A 302 1.69 20.45 -1.16
CA PHE A 302 1.79 21.57 -2.11
C PHE A 302 1.21 22.88 -1.55
N ASN A 303 0.09 22.82 -0.82
CA ASN A 303 -0.43 24.01 -0.13
C ASN A 303 0.55 24.50 0.95
N SER A 304 1.18 23.60 1.70
CA SER A 304 2.24 23.93 2.66
C SER A 304 3.44 24.58 1.97
N MET A 305 3.87 24.12 0.79
CA MET A 305 4.91 24.79 0.00
C MET A 305 4.50 26.23 -0.37
N CYS A 306 3.26 26.43 -0.82
CA CYS A 306 2.74 27.76 -1.17
C CYS A 306 2.63 28.69 0.05
N LEU A 307 2.21 28.16 1.20
CA LEU A 307 2.13 28.89 2.47
C LEU A 307 3.52 29.29 2.96
N VAL A 308 4.47 28.34 3.05
CA VAL A 308 5.86 28.61 3.46
C VAL A 308 6.50 29.64 2.53
N ARG A 309 6.36 29.45 1.21
CA ARG A 309 6.81 30.44 0.21
C ARG A 309 6.22 31.81 0.50
N THR A 310 4.90 31.93 0.61
CA THR A 310 4.24 33.22 0.86
C THR A 310 4.73 33.87 2.15
N CYS A 311 4.81 33.09 3.25
CA CYS A 311 5.32 33.57 4.53
C CYS A 311 6.69 34.22 4.34
N ARG A 312 7.61 33.63 3.56
CA ARG A 312 8.97 34.16 3.28
C ARG A 312 8.97 35.53 2.59
N PHE A 313 8.07 35.75 1.64
CA PHE A 313 8.05 36.95 0.81
C PHE A 313 7.17 38.07 1.36
N ILE A 314 6.13 37.75 2.14
CA ILE A 314 5.22 38.77 2.66
C ILE A 314 5.81 39.49 3.88
N ASP A 315 5.68 40.81 3.92
CA ASP A 315 6.13 41.61 5.06
C ASP A 315 5.05 41.61 6.16
N PRO A 316 5.31 40.98 7.33
CA PRO A 316 4.36 40.81 8.43
C PRO A 316 4.05 42.13 9.13
N LYS A 317 4.84 43.18 8.88
CA LYS A 317 4.59 44.53 9.40
C LYS A 317 3.57 45.29 8.56
N THR A 318 3.24 44.80 7.36
CA THR A 318 2.15 45.37 6.54
C THR A 318 0.79 44.87 7.01
N SER A 319 -0.29 45.60 6.69
CA SER A 319 -1.67 45.16 6.99
C SER A 319 -1.97 43.79 6.35
N HIS A 320 -1.60 43.63 5.09
CA HIS A 320 -1.77 42.40 4.30
C HIS A 320 -0.98 41.23 4.90
N GLY A 321 0.25 41.48 5.38
CA GLY A 321 1.06 40.44 6.03
C GLY A 321 0.55 40.02 7.40
N ARG A 322 0.01 40.94 8.22
CA ARG A 322 -0.64 40.57 9.48
C ARG A 322 -1.89 39.73 9.26
N GLU A 323 -2.72 40.11 8.29
CA GLU A 323 -3.94 39.39 7.92
C GLU A 323 -3.62 37.97 7.43
N PHE A 324 -2.64 37.84 6.52
CA PHE A 324 -2.19 36.54 6.04
C PHE A 324 -1.57 35.68 7.15
N ASN A 325 -0.69 36.23 7.98
CA ASN A 325 -0.07 35.48 9.08
C ASN A 325 -1.08 35.04 10.14
N GLY A 326 -2.08 35.87 10.46
CA GLY A 326 -3.14 35.49 11.39
C GLY A 326 -3.94 34.29 10.87
N ILE A 327 -4.27 34.32 9.58
CA ILE A 327 -5.00 33.24 8.91
C ILE A 327 -4.14 31.98 8.75
N ALA A 328 -2.87 32.12 8.38
CA ALA A 328 -1.93 30.99 8.30
C ALA A 328 -1.78 30.31 9.66
N LYS A 329 -1.68 31.07 10.77
CA LYS A 329 -1.66 30.49 12.12
C LYS A 329 -2.94 29.71 12.44
N VAL A 330 -4.11 30.21 12.04
CA VAL A 330 -5.39 29.50 12.25
C VAL A 330 -5.44 28.20 11.45
N LEU A 331 -5.06 28.22 10.16
CA LEU A 331 -5.00 27.01 9.31
C LEU A 331 -4.06 25.95 9.87
N MET A 332 -3.01 26.37 10.57
CA MET A 332 -1.98 25.50 11.13
C MET A 332 -2.20 25.21 12.63
N CYS A 333 -3.43 25.34 13.13
CA CYS A 333 -3.79 25.03 14.52
C CYS A 333 -2.95 25.80 15.57
N GLY A 334 -2.57 27.04 15.27
CA GLY A 334 -1.76 27.89 16.14
C GLY A 334 -0.25 27.73 15.99
N LEU A 335 0.22 26.80 15.16
CA LEU A 335 1.64 26.66 14.83
C LEU A 335 2.13 27.91 14.11
N GLU A 336 3.26 28.44 14.57
CA GLU A 336 3.90 29.56 13.89
C GLU A 336 4.65 29.05 12.67
N LEU A 337 4.16 29.37 11.47
CA LEU A 337 4.96 29.35 10.25
C LEU A 337 5.96 30.52 10.29
N ASP A 338 6.82 30.54 11.31
CA ASP A 338 8.02 31.35 11.24
C ASP A 338 8.95 30.69 10.20
N GLN A 339 9.64 31.53 9.45
CA GLN A 339 10.02 31.24 8.07
C GLN A 339 11.19 30.24 7.92
N ALA A 340 11.71 29.68 9.02
CA ALA A 340 13.03 29.05 9.06
C ALA A 340 13.16 27.85 10.01
N GLN A 341 12.06 27.21 10.41
CA GLN A 341 12.13 26.14 11.41
C GLN A 341 12.33 24.77 10.75
N LEU A 342 13.56 24.26 10.85
CA LEU A 342 13.91 22.90 10.43
C LEU A 342 12.91 21.83 10.94
N PRO A 343 12.47 21.84 12.22
CA PRO A 343 11.37 21.04 12.75
C PRO A 343 10.13 20.96 11.85
N MET A 344 9.56 22.12 11.50
CA MET A 344 8.32 22.21 10.74
C MET A 344 8.50 21.75 9.29
N CYS A 345 9.66 22.04 8.69
CA CYS A 345 9.97 21.58 7.33
C CYS A 345 10.11 20.05 7.27
N LEU A 346 10.73 19.42 8.28
CA LEU A 346 10.82 17.96 8.38
C LEU A 346 9.42 17.33 8.48
N ILE A 347 8.50 17.97 9.22
CA ILE A 347 7.13 17.48 9.39
C ILE A 347 6.33 17.56 8.08
N PHE A 348 6.27 18.74 7.43
CA PHE A 348 5.40 18.93 6.26
C PHE A 348 5.88 18.22 5.01
N PHE A 349 7.19 18.06 4.85
CA PHE A 349 7.77 17.54 3.62
C PHE A 349 8.24 16.09 3.74
N CYS A 350 7.99 15.41 4.88
CA CYS A 350 8.29 13.97 5.04
C CYS A 350 7.49 13.04 4.10
N VAL A 351 6.39 13.52 3.52
CA VAL A 351 5.59 12.79 2.51
C VAL A 351 6.23 12.80 1.12
N ASN A 352 7.13 13.74 0.86
CA ASN A 352 7.77 13.85 -0.44
C ASN A 352 8.79 12.72 -0.63
N SER A 353 8.71 12.08 -1.79
CA SER A 353 9.55 10.97 -2.22
C SER A 353 10.97 11.41 -2.54
N CYS A 354 11.92 10.54 -2.23
CA CYS A 354 13.34 10.68 -2.55
C CYS A 354 13.89 9.33 -3.04
N THR A 355 14.82 9.36 -4.01
CA THR A 355 15.47 8.14 -4.50
C THR A 355 16.55 7.65 -3.53
N VAL A 356 17.28 8.59 -2.90
CA VAL A 356 18.26 8.28 -1.87
C VAL A 356 17.69 8.72 -0.52
N PRO A 357 17.60 7.84 0.50
CA PRO A 357 17.00 8.15 1.79
C PRO A 357 17.51 9.44 2.46
N ARG A 358 18.82 9.75 2.34
CA ARG A 358 19.44 10.93 2.97
C ARG A 358 18.97 12.26 2.37
N ASP A 359 18.48 12.23 1.13
CA ASP A 359 18.03 13.43 0.44
C ASP A 359 16.78 14.04 1.09
N ARG A 360 16.08 13.34 1.99
CA ARG A 360 14.99 13.92 2.78
C ARG A 360 15.45 15.02 3.73
N TYR A 361 16.64 14.87 4.28
CA TYR A 361 17.24 15.91 5.11
C TYR A 361 17.80 17.02 4.22
N PHE A 362 18.51 16.66 3.15
CA PHE A 362 19.21 17.64 2.32
C PHE A 362 18.28 18.45 1.40
N GLY A 363 17.12 17.90 1.01
CA GLY A 363 16.14 18.55 0.14
C GLY A 363 15.38 19.71 0.78
N ILE A 364 15.48 19.87 2.11
CA ILE A 364 14.84 20.97 2.85
C ILE A 364 15.86 21.88 3.56
N LEU A 365 17.15 21.55 3.52
CA LEU A 365 18.23 22.32 4.17
C LEU A 365 18.29 23.78 3.71
N GLY A 366 17.88 24.05 2.47
CA GLY A 366 17.86 25.41 1.95
C GLY A 366 16.79 26.31 2.57
N LEU A 367 15.81 25.73 3.26
CA LEU A 367 14.72 26.46 3.91
C LEU A 367 15.06 26.96 5.33
N VAL A 368 16.15 26.45 5.90
CA VAL A 368 16.62 26.83 7.24
C VAL A 368 17.48 28.08 7.11
N ASP A 369 16.93 29.23 7.50
CA ASP A 369 17.64 30.51 7.48
C ASP A 369 18.53 30.66 8.71
N GLU A 370 19.80 30.29 8.55
CA GLU A 370 20.83 30.62 9.54
C GLU A 370 21.77 31.70 9.02
N GLU A 371 22.22 32.56 9.92
CA GLU A 371 23.02 33.73 9.58
C GLU A 371 24.43 33.32 9.13
N GLY A 372 24.72 33.42 7.82
CA GLY A 372 26.10 33.50 7.30
C GLY A 372 26.76 32.20 6.82
N GLU A 373 28.05 32.27 6.47
CA GLU A 373 28.88 31.17 5.93
C GLU A 373 29.09 29.98 6.91
N ASP A 374 28.47 30.04 8.08
CA ASP A 374 28.66 29.17 9.24
C ASP A 374 27.44 28.26 9.50
N LYS A 375 26.82 27.69 8.45
CA LYS A 375 25.90 26.55 8.67
C LYS A 375 26.61 25.52 9.56
N PRO A 376 26.02 25.11 10.70
CA PRO A 376 26.56 24.14 11.62
C PRO A 376 27.00 22.89 10.85
N LYS A 377 28.08 22.24 11.29
CA LYS A 377 28.57 21.02 10.62
C LYS A 377 27.48 19.93 10.59
N GLU A 378 26.59 19.98 11.57
CA GLU A 378 25.43 19.13 11.79
C GLU A 378 24.39 19.27 10.67
N LEU A 379 24.31 20.43 9.98
CA LEU A 379 23.34 20.72 8.92
C LEU A 379 23.95 20.77 7.51
N ARG A 380 25.06 20.06 7.28
CA ARG A 380 25.71 19.98 5.96
C ARG A 380 25.33 18.70 5.23
N ALA A 381 25.31 18.78 3.89
CA ALA A 381 25.16 17.59 3.07
C ALA A 381 26.34 16.65 3.31
N ASP A 382 26.03 15.38 3.58
CA ASP A 382 26.98 14.33 3.93
C ASP A 382 26.58 13.03 3.24
N TYR A 383 27.28 12.70 2.16
CA TYR A 383 27.04 11.48 1.39
C TYR A 383 27.89 10.30 1.88
N THR A 384 28.73 10.51 2.91
CA THR A 384 29.70 9.52 3.40
C THR A 384 29.31 8.87 4.72
N SER A 385 28.71 9.62 5.64
CA SER A 385 28.34 9.10 6.97
C SER A 385 27.16 8.12 6.90
N PRO A 386 27.08 7.17 7.86
CA PRO A 386 25.91 6.33 8.06
C PRO A 386 24.62 7.13 8.25
N MET A 387 23.48 6.56 7.86
CA MET A 387 22.17 7.23 7.98
C MET A 387 21.86 7.62 9.43
N ARG A 388 22.14 6.72 10.39
CA ARG A 388 21.90 6.97 11.82
C ARG A 388 22.56 8.25 12.30
N ASP A 389 23.81 8.49 11.89
CA ASP A 389 24.58 9.65 12.32
C ASP A 389 24.06 10.95 11.67
N ILE A 390 23.58 10.87 10.42
CA ILE A 390 22.90 12.00 9.76
C ILE A 390 21.59 12.31 10.51
N THR A 391 20.76 11.29 10.72
CA THR A 391 19.48 11.40 11.40
C THR A 391 19.62 11.96 12.82
N MET A 392 20.56 11.44 13.63
CA MET A 392 20.85 11.92 14.98
C MET A 392 21.28 13.39 14.98
N ARG A 393 22.28 13.77 14.17
CA ARG A 393 22.77 15.16 14.11
C ARG A 393 21.67 16.17 13.76
N PHE A 394 20.85 15.85 12.75
CA PHE A 394 19.76 16.71 12.32
C PHE A 394 18.66 16.82 13.38
N TRP A 395 18.25 15.71 13.99
CA TRP A 395 17.22 15.71 15.02
C TRP A 395 17.67 16.38 16.32
N THR A 396 18.89 16.09 16.80
CA THR A 396 19.48 16.72 17.98
C THR A 396 19.54 18.24 17.79
N TYR A 397 20.00 18.69 16.62
CA TYR A 397 20.02 20.10 16.28
C TYR A 397 18.60 20.70 16.26
N ALA A 398 17.68 20.06 15.55
CA ALA A 398 16.32 20.56 15.39
C ALA A 398 15.54 20.62 16.72
N LEU A 399 15.75 19.65 17.61
CA LEU A 399 15.14 19.61 18.94
C LEU A 399 15.69 20.71 19.87
N GLN A 400 16.92 21.17 19.67
CA GLN A 400 17.53 22.28 20.44
C GLN A 400 17.05 23.67 20.00
N LEU A 401 16.38 23.78 18.84
CA LEU A 401 15.77 25.03 18.39
C LEU A 401 14.57 25.39 19.28
N GLY A 402 14.23 26.69 19.32
CA GLY A 402 13.09 27.19 20.11
C GLY A 402 11.73 26.57 19.74
N SER A 403 11.65 25.95 18.56
CA SER A 403 10.51 25.22 17.97
C SER A 403 10.80 23.73 17.76
N GLY A 404 11.71 23.18 18.55
CA GLY A 404 12.03 21.75 18.52
C GLY A 404 10.91 20.87 19.07
N GLY A 405 10.05 21.42 19.94
CA GLY A 405 9.01 20.65 20.62
C GLY A 405 7.97 20.05 19.70
N GLU A 406 7.72 20.70 18.57
CA GLU A 406 6.83 20.28 17.52
C GLU A 406 7.28 18.94 16.89
N LEU A 407 8.58 18.63 16.90
CA LEU A 407 9.08 17.32 16.44
C LEU A 407 8.67 16.17 17.36
N LEU A 408 8.39 16.43 18.64
CA LEU A 408 7.89 15.40 19.54
C LEU A 408 6.51 14.90 19.11
N LEU A 409 5.69 15.75 18.48
CA LEU A 409 4.36 15.37 17.97
C LEU A 409 4.47 14.24 16.94
N VAL A 410 5.52 14.25 16.11
CA VAL A 410 5.72 13.24 15.07
C VAL A 410 6.62 12.09 15.50
N ALA A 411 7.41 12.26 16.57
CA ALA A 411 8.28 11.21 17.09
C ALA A 411 7.49 9.99 17.57
N GLY A 412 6.26 10.17 18.09
CA GLY A 412 5.39 9.10 18.62
C GLY A 412 4.61 8.28 17.59
N LEU A 413 4.77 8.54 16.30
CA LEU A 413 4.01 7.89 15.23
C LEU A 413 4.67 6.59 14.74
N PRO A 414 3.90 5.65 14.14
CA PRO A 414 4.44 4.41 13.56
C PRO A 414 5.52 4.67 12.49
N GLY A 415 6.55 3.82 12.44
CA GLY A 415 7.65 3.90 11.47
C GLY A 415 9.02 4.26 12.06
N ARG A 416 9.30 3.91 13.31
CA ARG A 416 10.67 3.95 13.87
C ARG A 416 11.44 2.70 13.41
N GLU A 417 12.69 2.86 12.99
CA GLU A 417 13.60 1.72 12.80
C GLU A 417 14.14 1.23 14.16
N GLU A 418 14.39 -0.08 14.22
CA GLU A 418 14.98 -0.75 15.38
C GLU A 418 16.42 -0.24 15.59
N GLY A 419 16.71 0.30 16.78
CA GLY A 419 18.03 0.90 17.10
C GLY A 419 18.10 2.43 17.11
N TYR A 420 16.98 3.14 16.83
CA TYR A 420 16.86 4.58 17.11
C TYR A 420 16.35 4.87 18.54
N PRO A 421 16.77 5.98 19.16
CA PRO A 421 16.25 6.40 20.46
C PRO A 421 14.74 6.67 20.45
N SER A 422 14.09 6.58 21.62
CA SER A 422 12.63 6.72 21.77
C SER A 422 12.06 8.10 21.43
N TRP A 423 12.90 9.13 21.32
CA TRP A 423 12.55 10.48 20.87
C TRP A 423 12.75 10.69 19.37
N LEU A 424 13.39 9.74 18.69
CA LEU A 424 13.78 9.86 17.30
C LEU A 424 12.87 9.02 16.41
N ARG A 425 12.39 9.63 15.33
CA ARG A 425 11.68 8.90 14.27
C ARG A 425 12.52 8.87 13.00
N ASP A 426 12.53 7.69 12.38
CA ASP A 426 13.06 7.56 11.03
C ASP A 426 12.09 8.20 10.04
N ILE A 427 12.49 9.37 9.53
CA ILE A 427 11.72 10.06 8.49
C ILE A 427 12.15 9.63 7.09
N THR A 428 12.97 8.59 6.93
CA THR A 428 13.36 8.04 5.62
C THR A 428 12.30 7.14 4.96
N ALA A 429 11.26 6.75 5.71
CA ALA A 429 10.06 6.07 5.19
C ALA A 429 8.91 7.08 4.92
N PRO A 430 8.29 7.09 3.73
CA PRO A 430 7.21 8.03 3.43
C PRO A 430 5.92 7.57 4.11
N ASN A 431 5.33 8.39 4.98
CA ASN A 431 4.05 8.12 5.64
C ASN A 431 3.09 9.31 5.45
N PRO A 432 1.78 9.09 5.24
CA PRO A 432 0.83 10.16 4.94
C PRO A 432 0.73 11.19 6.08
N LEU A 433 0.63 12.47 5.73
CA LEU A 433 0.39 13.58 6.69
C LEU A 433 -0.93 13.42 7.45
N SER A 434 -1.88 12.63 6.91
CA SER A 434 -3.12 12.28 7.63
C SER A 434 -2.87 11.52 8.95
N HIS A 435 -1.70 10.89 9.12
CA HIS A 435 -1.30 10.27 10.38
C HIS A 435 -0.58 11.25 11.32
N VAL A 436 -0.11 12.41 10.82
CA VAL A 436 0.52 13.46 11.64
C VAL A 436 -0.49 14.16 12.54
N ALA A 437 -1.77 14.17 12.16
CA ALA A 437 -2.86 14.74 12.94
C ALA A 437 -3.31 13.89 14.16
N LEU A 438 -2.71 12.72 14.41
CA LEU A 438 -3.15 11.74 15.42
C LEU A 438 -2.06 11.30 16.43
N GLY A 439 -1.02 12.09 16.66
CA GLY A 439 0.07 11.73 17.59
C GLY A 439 -0.13 12.24 19.02
N ALA A 440 -0.71 11.43 19.91
CA ALA A 440 -0.96 11.79 21.32
C ALA A 440 0.21 11.57 22.34
N PRO A 441 1.12 10.57 22.26
CA PRO A 441 1.91 10.23 23.45
C PRO A 441 2.99 11.26 23.84
N LEU A 442 3.64 11.88 22.85
CA LEU A 442 4.80 12.75 23.09
C LEU A 442 4.47 14.25 23.14
N GLY A 443 3.33 14.68 22.56
CA GLY A 443 2.77 16.01 22.80
C GLY A 443 2.30 16.18 24.26
N ASP A 444 1.72 15.13 24.84
CA ASP A 444 1.34 15.09 26.25
C ASP A 444 2.56 15.08 27.19
N ALA A 445 3.70 14.54 26.75
CA ALA A 445 4.94 14.54 27.51
C ALA A 445 5.49 15.95 27.75
N TRP A 446 5.44 16.80 26.72
CA TRP A 446 5.76 18.23 26.78
C TRP A 446 4.82 19.01 27.70
N HIS A 447 3.52 18.69 27.68
CA HIS A 447 2.54 19.32 28.57
C HIS A 447 2.68 18.86 30.04
N LYS A 448 3.15 17.62 30.28
CA LYS A 448 3.37 17.06 31.62
C LYS A 448 4.67 17.51 32.29
N SER A 449 5.69 17.93 31.53
CA SER A 449 6.94 18.47 32.10
C SER A 449 6.77 19.89 32.70
N GLY A 450 5.61 20.51 32.51
CA GLY A 450 5.13 21.62 33.34
C GLY A 450 5.68 23.02 33.02
N GLY A 451 6.38 23.21 31.90
CA GLY A 451 6.92 24.52 31.53
C GLY A 451 5.96 25.43 30.75
N PRO A 452 6.16 26.76 30.81
CA PRO A 452 5.46 27.74 29.97
C PRO A 452 5.54 27.40 28.47
N SER A 453 4.48 27.67 27.71
CA SER A 453 4.44 27.49 26.24
C SER A 453 5.50 28.31 25.49
N THR A 454 6.11 29.29 26.15
CA THR A 454 7.17 30.15 25.63
C THR A 454 8.59 29.68 25.98
N THR A 455 8.76 28.59 26.73
CA THR A 455 10.07 28.12 27.21
C THR A 455 10.29 26.64 26.94
N TRP A 456 10.59 26.31 25.68
CA TRP A 456 11.11 25.01 25.24
C TRP A 456 12.61 24.91 25.50
N SER A 457 13.03 23.79 26.10
CA SER A 457 14.44 23.44 26.27
C SER A 457 14.62 21.93 26.33
N VAL A 458 15.65 21.45 25.65
CA VAL A 458 16.06 20.07 25.61
C VAL A 458 17.57 19.98 25.84
N SER A 459 18.02 18.94 26.52
CA SER A 459 19.44 18.60 26.65
C SER A 459 19.66 17.11 26.41
N PHE A 460 20.83 16.76 25.91
CA PHE A 460 21.25 15.39 25.68
C PHE A 460 22.36 15.04 26.69
N ASP A 461 22.46 13.77 27.08
CA ASP A 461 23.52 13.32 27.98
C ASP A 461 24.86 13.27 27.23
N ASP A 462 25.90 13.90 27.78
CA ASP A 462 27.24 13.96 27.18
C ASP A 462 27.91 12.57 27.07
N GLN A 463 27.50 11.60 27.90
CA GLN A 463 28.02 10.23 27.91
C GLN A 463 27.14 9.25 27.13
N ASP A 464 25.85 9.56 26.97
CA ASP A 464 24.88 8.74 26.26
C ASP A 464 23.95 9.61 25.38
N PRO A 465 24.32 9.89 24.12
CA PRO A 465 23.56 10.79 23.25
C PRO A 465 22.16 10.27 22.91
N ASP A 466 21.84 9.01 23.21
CA ASP A 466 20.51 8.44 23.03
C ASP A 466 19.56 8.84 24.18
N ARG A 467 20.09 9.42 25.29
CA ARG A 467 19.30 9.93 26.42
C ARG A 467 19.03 11.42 26.29
N MET A 468 17.73 11.75 26.25
CA MET A 468 17.24 13.11 26.09
C MET A 468 16.42 13.54 27.31
N PHE A 469 16.64 14.78 27.74
CA PHE A 469 15.93 15.43 28.83
C PHE A 469 15.14 16.62 28.30
N VAL A 470 13.85 16.68 28.59
CA VAL A 470 12.95 17.79 28.24
C VAL A 470 12.63 18.55 29.52
N GLN A 471 12.98 19.84 29.57
CA GLN A 471 12.80 20.67 30.77
C GLN A 471 13.37 20.02 32.07
N GLY A 472 14.47 19.28 31.96
CA GLY A 472 15.13 18.60 33.08
C GLY A 472 14.57 17.23 33.44
N TYR A 473 13.52 16.75 32.75
CA TYR A 473 12.96 15.41 32.94
C TYR A 473 13.42 14.46 31.84
N HIS A 474 13.87 13.26 32.20
CA HIS A 474 14.28 12.23 31.25
C HIS A 474 13.06 11.74 30.45
N LEU A 475 13.12 11.77 29.12
CA LEU A 475 11.94 11.49 28.29
C LEU A 475 11.38 10.07 28.51
N GLY A 476 12.23 9.07 28.74
CA GLY A 476 11.80 7.70 29.01
C GLY A 476 10.78 7.62 30.16
N ASP A 477 11.00 8.41 31.21
CA ASP A 477 10.15 8.46 32.41
C ASP A 477 8.79 9.12 32.10
N ILE A 478 8.76 10.02 31.10
CA ILE A 478 7.54 10.70 30.64
C ILE A 478 6.71 9.80 29.73
N ILE A 479 7.36 9.01 28.86
CA ILE A 479 6.68 8.04 27.96
C ILE A 479 6.01 6.93 28.79
N GLU A 480 6.68 6.42 29.82
CA GLU A 480 6.12 5.40 30.73
C GLU A 480 4.89 5.91 31.51
N THR A 481 4.78 7.23 31.71
CA THR A 481 3.64 7.87 32.39
C THR A 481 2.58 8.42 31.41
N SER A 482 2.78 8.34 30.10
CA SER A 482 1.84 8.73 29.03
C SER A 482 1.24 7.49 28.35
N SER A 483 0.47 6.70 29.08
CA SER A 483 -0.31 5.61 28.50
C SER A 483 -1.57 6.15 27.81
N LEU A 484 -1.44 6.52 26.53
CA LEU A 484 -2.56 6.49 25.58
C LEU A 484 -2.18 5.52 24.48
N ASP A 485 -3.00 4.49 24.33
CA ASP A 485 -2.78 3.39 23.39
C ASP A 485 -2.97 3.93 21.95
N ALA A 486 -1.98 3.78 21.08
CA ALA A 486 -1.98 4.33 19.71
C ALA A 486 -3.03 3.68 18.76
N LYS A 487 -3.97 2.88 19.31
CA LYS A 487 -5.02 2.16 18.60
C LYS A 487 -6.43 2.73 18.80
N GLU A 488 -6.61 3.78 19.59
CA GLU A 488 -7.93 4.40 19.77
C GLU A 488 -8.26 5.28 18.54
N GLU A 489 -9.13 4.78 17.66
CA GLU A 489 -9.79 5.63 16.66
C GLU A 489 -10.55 6.77 17.37
N PHE A 490 -10.55 7.94 16.73
CA PHE A 490 -11.17 9.15 17.26
C PHE A 490 -12.70 9.04 17.17
N ASP A 491 -13.30 8.28 18.09
CA ASP A 491 -14.75 8.13 18.21
C ASP A 491 -15.40 9.27 19.01
N LEU A 492 -16.73 9.31 19.01
CA LEU A 492 -17.52 10.36 19.69
C LEU A 492 -17.31 10.35 21.22
N GLU A 493 -17.01 9.20 21.82
CA GLU A 493 -16.78 9.02 23.25
C GLU A 493 -15.42 9.60 23.66
N ASN A 494 -14.39 9.40 22.84
CA ASN A 494 -13.07 9.99 22.97
C ASN A 494 -13.06 11.50 22.71
N LEU A 495 -13.87 11.99 21.75
CA LEU A 495 -14.10 13.41 21.55
C LEU A 495 -14.78 14.05 22.78
N ILE A 496 -15.75 13.37 23.40
CA ILE A 496 -16.41 13.84 24.63
C ILE A 496 -15.41 13.87 25.81
N HIS A 497 -14.55 12.87 25.95
CA HIS A 497 -13.51 12.84 26.97
C HIS A 497 -12.39 13.88 26.75
N TRP A 498 -12.04 14.15 25.50
CA TRP A 498 -11.11 15.21 25.13
C TRP A 498 -11.72 16.59 25.39
N LEU A 499 -12.98 16.81 24.99
CA LEU A 499 -13.71 18.05 25.28
C LEU A 499 -13.88 18.27 26.78
N ASP A 500 -14.22 17.25 27.58
CA ASP A 500 -14.35 17.37 29.05
C ASP A 500 -13.01 17.69 29.74
N ARG A 501 -11.89 17.14 29.23
CA ARG A 501 -10.53 17.45 29.70
C ARG A 501 -10.07 18.83 29.26
N ALA A 502 -10.34 19.24 28.03
CA ALA A 502 -10.07 20.59 27.53
C ALA A 502 -10.91 21.62 28.29
N PHE A 503 -12.21 21.39 28.49
CA PHE A 503 -13.08 22.25 29.29
C PHE A 503 -12.66 22.28 30.76
N SER A 504 -12.28 21.14 31.38
CA SER A 504 -11.70 21.13 32.72
C SER A 504 -10.39 21.91 32.77
N PHE A 505 -9.50 21.81 31.79
CA PHE A 505 -8.26 22.59 31.71
C PHE A 505 -8.51 24.10 31.58
N PHE A 506 -9.45 24.52 30.71
CA PHE A 506 -9.83 25.92 30.56
C PHE A 506 -10.62 26.50 31.75
N THR A 507 -11.20 25.65 32.61
CA THR A 507 -11.99 26.07 33.78
C THR A 507 -11.30 25.86 35.12
N SER A 508 -10.32 24.95 35.20
CA SER A 508 -9.54 24.64 36.41
C SER A 508 -8.24 25.44 36.48
N GLY A 509 -8.34 26.74 36.16
CA GLY A 509 -7.27 27.70 36.39
C GLY A 509 -6.59 27.43 37.73
N ILE A 510 -5.31 27.07 37.64
CA ILE A 510 -4.25 27.12 38.65
C ILE A 510 -4.80 27.13 40.09
N LYS A 511 -4.80 25.96 40.76
CA LYS A 511 -4.84 25.98 42.22
C LYS A 511 -3.47 26.41 42.75
N THR A 512 -3.39 27.71 43.01
CA THR A 512 -2.51 28.39 43.97
C THR A 512 -1.00 28.16 43.79
N ILE A 513 -0.38 28.97 42.94
CA ILE A 513 0.95 29.53 43.22
C ILE A 513 0.81 31.05 43.16
N ASP A 514 1.46 31.71 44.11
CA ASP A 514 1.24 33.07 44.59
C ASP A 514 1.11 34.16 43.51
N CYS A 515 0.19 35.09 43.75
CA CYS A 515 -0.22 36.17 42.85
C CYS A 515 0.91 37.16 42.55
N SER A 516 1.38 37.24 41.30
CA SER A 516 1.83 38.50 40.66
C SER A 516 2.16 38.41 39.16
N SER A 517 2.20 37.23 38.54
CA SER A 517 2.52 37.11 37.10
C SER A 517 1.28 37.04 36.21
N ASP A 518 1.33 37.88 35.19
CA ASP A 518 0.31 38.30 34.23
C ASP A 518 -0.55 37.17 33.61
N THR A 519 -1.88 37.18 33.85
CA THR A 519 -2.88 36.28 33.22
C THR A 519 -3.58 36.91 32.02
N ARG A 520 -2.92 37.89 31.39
CA ARG A 520 -3.37 38.55 30.16
C ARG A 520 -2.80 37.84 28.94
N TYR A 521 -3.60 37.81 27.89
CA TYR A 521 -3.18 37.37 26.57
C TYR A 521 -2.14 38.38 26.04
N PRO A 522 -0.88 37.97 25.76
CA PRO A 522 0.23 38.93 25.57
C PRO A 522 0.05 39.93 24.42
N MET A 523 -0.73 39.56 23.40
CA MET A 523 -0.98 40.41 22.23
C MET A 523 -2.17 41.38 22.37
N THR A 524 -3.13 41.12 23.26
CA THR A 524 -4.35 41.97 23.39
C THR A 524 -4.45 42.66 24.73
N SER A 525 -3.63 42.28 25.72
CA SER A 525 -3.72 42.76 27.10
C SER A 525 -5.04 42.41 27.81
N GLU A 526 -5.90 41.57 27.21
CA GLU A 526 -7.17 41.09 27.78
C GLU A 526 -6.96 39.80 28.59
N HIS A 527 -7.81 39.51 29.57
CA HIS A 527 -7.70 38.26 30.34
C HIS A 527 -8.07 37.05 29.49
N ILE A 528 -7.31 35.94 29.64
CA ILE A 528 -7.42 34.72 28.83
C ILE A 528 -8.86 34.18 28.76
N HIS A 529 -9.61 34.26 29.86
CA HIS A 529 -11.01 33.81 29.90
C HIS A 529 -11.95 34.70 29.08
N GLU A 530 -11.71 36.01 28.99
CA GLU A 530 -12.53 36.94 28.19
C GLU A 530 -12.25 36.79 26.68
N ALA A 531 -10.99 36.56 26.31
CA ALA A 531 -10.60 36.29 24.92
C ALA A 531 -11.21 34.98 24.40
N ALA A 532 -11.18 33.92 25.23
CA ALA A 532 -11.83 32.65 24.91
C ALA A 532 -13.36 32.79 24.80
N PHE A 533 -13.99 33.61 25.66
CA PHE A 533 -15.42 33.86 25.62
C PHE A 533 -15.84 34.65 24.38
N LYS A 534 -15.10 35.70 24.00
CA LYS A 534 -15.34 36.48 22.76
C LYS A 534 -15.17 35.62 21.49
N ALA A 535 -14.17 34.75 21.45
CA ALA A 535 -13.94 33.84 20.33
C ALA A 535 -15.10 32.87 20.09
N ILE A 536 -15.76 32.42 21.17
CA ILE A 536 -16.92 31.52 21.09
C ILE A 536 -18.21 32.27 20.76
N SER A 537 -18.32 33.54 21.15
CA SER A 537 -19.60 34.24 21.16
C SER A 537 -19.91 35.10 19.94
N ASN A 538 -18.97 35.37 19.02
CA ASN A 538 -19.08 36.36 17.91
C ASN A 538 -20.52 36.80 17.54
N TYR A 539 -21.06 37.68 18.39
CA TYR A 539 -22.36 38.31 18.30
C TYR A 539 -22.01 39.77 18.08
N ASP A 540 -22.28 40.26 16.88
CA ASP A 540 -21.83 41.57 16.43
C ASP A 540 -22.39 42.67 17.36
N GLU A 541 -21.54 43.56 17.85
CA GLU A 541 -21.90 44.60 18.84
C GLU A 541 -22.79 45.73 18.26
N GLN A 542 -23.19 45.66 16.99
CA GLN A 542 -23.88 46.78 16.32
C GLN A 542 -25.38 46.65 16.09
N ASP A 543 -26.04 45.51 16.39
CA ASP A 543 -27.52 45.45 16.27
C ASP A 543 -28.22 44.79 17.47
N ALA A 544 -28.79 45.69 18.29
CA ALA A 544 -30.04 45.61 19.05
C ALA A 544 -30.37 44.35 19.91
N THR A 545 -30.37 44.63 21.22
CA THR A 545 -31.06 44.01 22.37
C THR A 545 -30.50 42.69 22.95
N PRO A 546 -30.11 42.70 24.25
CA PRO A 546 -29.63 41.51 24.93
C PRO A 546 -30.79 40.53 25.09
N PRO A 547 -30.66 39.27 24.66
CA PRO A 547 -31.80 38.40 24.74
C PRO A 547 -31.86 37.85 26.17
N THR A 548 -32.88 38.26 26.90
CA THR A 548 -33.46 37.48 27.99
C THR A 548 -34.07 36.19 27.43
N ASP A 549 -33.30 35.43 26.66
CA ASP A 549 -33.79 34.22 26.03
C ASP A 549 -33.73 33.10 27.06
N GLU A 550 -34.86 32.91 27.72
CA GLU A 550 -35.14 31.70 28.48
C GLU A 550 -34.88 30.44 27.63
N THR A 551 -34.87 30.54 26.29
CA THR A 551 -34.50 29.46 25.37
C THR A 551 -33.03 29.08 25.44
N PHE A 552 -32.10 30.04 25.45
CA PHE A 552 -30.65 29.75 25.56
C PHE A 552 -30.30 29.27 26.98
N LYS A 553 -30.96 29.83 28.00
CA LYS A 553 -30.85 29.35 29.39
C LYS A 553 -31.45 27.94 29.57
N ALA A 554 -32.52 27.59 28.85
CA ALA A 554 -33.10 26.25 28.85
C ALA A 554 -32.19 25.23 28.14
N ILE A 555 -31.60 25.59 26.99
CA ILE A 555 -30.62 24.74 26.28
C ILE A 555 -29.39 24.47 27.16
N LEU A 556 -28.86 25.49 27.84
CA LEU A 556 -27.77 25.34 28.80
C LEU A 556 -28.18 24.51 30.03
N ARG A 557 -29.40 24.66 30.57
CA ARG A 557 -29.93 23.81 31.67
C ARG A 557 -30.12 22.35 31.26
N ILE A 558 -30.55 22.08 30.03
CA ILE A 558 -30.70 20.71 29.48
C ILE A 558 -29.31 20.07 29.30
N GLY A 559 -28.35 20.81 28.75
CA GLY A 559 -26.96 20.37 28.64
C GLY A 559 -26.30 20.09 30.00
N LEU A 560 -26.49 20.99 30.98
CA LEU A 560 -26.02 20.81 32.36
C LEU A 560 -26.70 19.63 33.09
N SER A 561 -27.98 19.38 32.82
CA SER A 561 -28.72 18.27 33.43
C SER A 561 -28.30 16.91 32.87
N LEU A 562 -28.01 16.82 31.58
CA LEU A 562 -27.44 15.63 30.94
C LEU A 562 -26.04 15.29 31.49
N VAL A 563 -25.21 16.31 31.67
CA VAL A 563 -23.87 16.16 32.28
C VAL A 563 -23.96 15.77 33.75
N LEU A 564 -24.93 16.30 34.52
CA LEU A 564 -25.15 15.94 35.92
C LEU A 564 -25.72 14.52 36.11
N VAL A 565 -26.56 14.03 35.19
CA VAL A 565 -27.07 12.65 35.16
C VAL A 565 -25.95 11.66 34.79
N ALA A 566 -25.06 12.05 33.88
CA ALA A 566 -23.86 11.28 33.55
C ALA A 566 -22.83 11.27 34.69
N LYS A 567 -22.73 12.36 35.48
CA LYS A 567 -21.80 12.49 36.62
C LYS A 567 -22.23 11.71 37.87
N SER A 568 -23.48 11.28 38.02
CA SER A 568 -23.89 10.52 39.22
C SER A 568 -23.48 9.05 39.10
N LYS A 569 -22.22 8.78 39.46
CA LYS A 569 -21.55 7.48 39.67
C LYS A 569 -22.22 6.23 39.10
N ILE A 570 -21.48 5.61 38.19
CA ILE A 570 -21.38 4.17 37.97
C ILE A 570 -21.29 3.45 39.32
N THR A 571 -22.40 2.88 39.77
CA THR A 571 -22.41 1.70 40.62
C THR A 571 -23.33 0.69 39.97
N SER A 572 -22.79 -0.49 39.73
CA SER A 572 -23.41 -1.65 39.10
C SER A 572 -24.86 -1.87 39.54
N ASP A 573 -25.83 -1.54 38.68
CA ASP A 573 -27.10 -2.25 38.65
C ASP A 573 -27.93 -1.91 37.40
N LYS A 574 -28.64 -2.90 36.88
CA LYS A 574 -29.40 -2.91 35.61
C LYS A 574 -30.60 -1.94 35.53
N TYR A 575 -30.67 -0.91 36.39
CA TYR A 575 -31.86 -0.07 36.59
C TYR A 575 -31.76 1.41 36.16
N ASN A 576 -30.69 1.84 35.49
CA ASN A 576 -30.52 3.27 35.16
C ASN A 576 -31.07 3.75 33.80
N MET A 577 -31.38 2.85 32.85
CA MET A 577 -31.91 3.27 31.54
C MET A 577 -33.30 3.91 31.65
N SER A 578 -34.13 3.46 32.61
CA SER A 578 -35.49 4.02 32.78
C SER A 578 -35.51 5.45 33.32
N ARG A 579 -34.46 5.88 34.04
CA ARG A 579 -34.32 7.26 34.54
C ARG A 579 -33.89 8.23 33.45
N VAL A 580 -32.98 7.80 32.58
CA VAL A 580 -32.57 8.55 31.38
C VAL A 580 -33.74 8.70 30.42
N VAL A 581 -34.51 7.63 30.21
CA VAL A 581 -35.73 7.65 29.37
C VAL A 581 -36.81 8.56 30.00
N LYS A 582 -37.04 8.52 31.31
CA LYS A 582 -37.98 9.45 31.99
C LYS A 582 -37.54 10.92 31.93
N ALA A 583 -36.24 11.20 31.96
CA ALA A 583 -35.72 12.55 31.79
C ALA A 583 -35.98 13.06 30.36
N PHE A 584 -35.82 12.18 29.36
CA PHE A 584 -36.18 12.46 27.97
C PHE A 584 -37.70 12.61 27.76
N GLU A 585 -38.53 11.81 28.44
CA GLU A 585 -40.00 11.91 28.37
C GLU A 585 -40.54 13.21 29.01
N ASN A 586 -39.90 13.72 30.07
CA ASN A 586 -40.31 14.95 30.74
C ASN A 586 -39.87 16.23 30.01
N GLU A 587 -38.75 16.21 29.27
CA GLU A 587 -38.23 17.37 28.51
C GLU A 587 -38.60 17.35 27.02
N GLY A 588 -39.14 16.23 26.52
CA GLY A 588 -39.63 16.08 25.14
C GLY A 588 -40.69 17.10 24.70
N PRO A 589 -41.63 17.55 25.55
CA PRO A 589 -42.57 18.63 25.21
C PRO A 589 -41.90 19.99 24.98
N VAL A 590 -40.81 20.29 25.69
CA VAL A 590 -40.06 21.56 25.58
C VAL A 590 -39.25 21.60 24.28
N LEU A 591 -38.62 20.48 23.92
CA LEU A 591 -37.95 20.30 22.62
C LEU A 591 -38.93 20.38 21.44
N LYS A 592 -40.17 19.89 21.61
CA LYS A 592 -41.23 19.96 20.61
C LYS A 592 -41.76 21.39 20.43
N GLU A 593 -41.95 22.14 21.51
CA GLU A 593 -42.33 23.56 21.49
C GLU A 593 -41.23 24.43 20.85
N LEU A 594 -39.96 24.11 21.12
CA LEU A 594 -38.78 24.73 20.51
C LEU A 594 -38.73 24.49 18.99
N PHE A 595 -38.93 23.25 18.55
CA PHE A 595 -39.02 22.90 17.13
C PHE A 595 -40.20 23.60 16.42
N LEU A 596 -41.35 23.72 17.09
CA LEU A 596 -42.53 24.42 16.56
C LEU A 596 -42.31 25.95 16.47
N ARG A 597 -41.55 26.55 17.39
CA ARG A 597 -41.17 27.98 17.34
C ARG A 597 -40.10 28.29 16.29
N ILE A 598 -39.14 27.39 16.10
CA ILE A 598 -38.14 27.46 15.02
C ILE A 598 -38.84 27.31 13.66
N TYR A 599 -39.81 26.38 13.56
CA TYR A 599 -40.66 26.18 12.39
C TYR A 599 -41.56 27.39 12.07
N ALA A 600 -42.12 28.04 13.09
CA ALA A 600 -42.99 29.21 12.93
C ALA A 600 -42.22 30.51 12.59
N SER A 601 -40.93 30.61 12.93
CA SER A 601 -40.12 31.83 12.76
C SER A 601 -39.28 31.89 11.48
N ARG A 602 -38.95 30.76 10.84
CA ARG A 602 -38.02 30.73 9.69
C ARG A 602 -38.52 29.93 8.47
N GLY A 603 -39.84 29.90 8.25
CA GLY A 603 -40.52 29.02 7.28
C GLY A 603 -39.80 28.72 5.95
N PHE A 604 -39.88 27.47 5.50
CA PHE A 604 -39.40 27.03 4.18
C PHE A 604 -40.16 27.72 3.04
N ARG A 605 -39.44 28.28 2.06
CA ARG A 605 -40.01 28.60 0.73
C ARG A 605 -39.23 27.88 -0.37
N PHE A 606 -39.75 26.74 -0.78
CA PHE A 606 -39.70 26.27 -2.16
C PHE A 606 -40.69 27.08 -3.02
N CYS A 607 -40.35 27.37 -4.26
CA CYS A 607 -41.26 27.96 -5.24
C CYS A 607 -42.40 27.00 -5.61
N LYS A 608 -43.61 27.57 -5.63
CA LYS A 608 -44.89 26.97 -6.01
C LYS A 608 -44.93 26.46 -7.45
N ALA A 609 -45.61 25.33 -7.66
CA ALA A 609 -46.54 25.16 -8.78
C ALA A 609 -47.91 24.72 -8.23
N SER A 610 -48.95 25.43 -8.66
CA SER A 610 -50.32 25.39 -8.12
C SER A 610 -51.31 24.80 -9.13
N LYS A 611 -52.08 23.75 -8.76
CA LYS A 611 -53.56 23.57 -8.90
C LYS A 611 -54.03 22.10 -9.08
N GLY A 612 -55.01 21.67 -8.24
CA GLY A 612 -55.94 20.52 -8.38
C GLY A 612 -55.38 19.12 -8.05
N ILE A 613 -56.07 18.11 -7.50
CA ILE A 613 -57.50 17.85 -7.26
C ILE A 613 -57.79 17.32 -5.83
N PHE A 614 -56.79 17.16 -4.95
CA PHE A 614 -57.01 16.60 -3.61
C PHE A 614 -57.14 17.65 -2.49
N ALA A 615 -57.80 18.78 -2.79
CA ALA A 615 -58.35 19.64 -1.73
C ALA A 615 -59.48 18.96 -0.94
N HIS A 616 -59.94 17.78 -1.37
CA HIS A 616 -60.94 17.00 -0.67
C HIS A 616 -60.66 15.50 -0.86
N LEU A 617 -60.14 14.82 0.17
CA LEU A 617 -60.68 13.55 0.68
C LEU A 617 -59.76 12.96 1.77
N PRO A 618 -60.32 12.32 2.83
CA PRO A 618 -59.56 11.90 4.00
C PRO A 618 -59.12 10.43 3.99
N ARG A 619 -57.95 10.22 4.62
CA ARG A 619 -57.45 9.08 5.42
C ARG A 619 -57.86 7.66 5.00
N GLY A 620 -56.89 6.90 4.49
CA GLY A 620 -56.85 5.44 4.68
C GLY A 620 -56.10 4.64 3.61
N PHE A 621 -54.89 4.21 3.94
CA PHE A 621 -54.43 2.83 3.70
C PHE A 621 -53.89 2.33 2.33
N ALA A 622 -53.52 3.18 1.35
CA ALA A 622 -53.02 2.66 0.06
C ALA A 622 -51.78 3.37 -0.54
N LEU A 623 -50.76 3.72 0.26
CA LEU A 623 -49.59 4.48 -0.24
C LEU A 623 -48.22 3.83 0.01
N ILE A 624 -48.16 2.60 0.54
CA ILE A 624 -46.88 1.91 0.76
C ILE A 624 -46.41 1.14 -0.49
N THR A 625 -47.32 0.81 -1.42
CA THR A 625 -46.97 0.02 -2.62
C THR A 625 -46.50 0.88 -3.80
N ASP A 626 -47.04 2.09 -3.98
CA ASP A 626 -46.75 2.89 -5.18
C ASP A 626 -45.55 3.83 -5.01
N LEU A 627 -45.19 4.18 -3.77
CA LEU A 627 -43.98 4.97 -3.47
C LEU A 627 -42.70 4.18 -3.77
N PHE A 628 -42.73 2.86 -3.61
CA PHE A 628 -41.62 1.96 -3.91
C PHE A 628 -41.43 1.79 -5.42
N ALA A 629 -42.53 1.73 -6.19
CA ALA A 629 -42.48 1.65 -7.65
C ALA A 629 -41.96 2.94 -8.30
N ALA A 630 -42.34 4.12 -7.79
CA ALA A 630 -41.89 5.40 -8.32
C ALA A 630 -40.41 5.71 -8.01
N LEU A 631 -39.92 5.32 -6.82
CA LEU A 631 -38.50 5.46 -6.45
C LEU A 631 -37.59 4.52 -7.24
N VAL A 632 -38.03 3.29 -7.52
CA VAL A 632 -37.26 2.32 -8.32
C VAL A 632 -37.22 2.72 -9.79
N VAL A 633 -38.32 3.20 -10.37
CA VAL A 633 -38.35 3.64 -11.78
C VAL A 633 -37.60 4.96 -11.98
N GLY A 634 -37.78 5.94 -11.07
CA GLY A 634 -37.06 7.22 -11.12
C GLY A 634 -35.55 7.07 -10.89
N GLY A 635 -35.14 6.23 -9.93
CA GLY A 635 -33.75 5.91 -9.68
C GLY A 635 -33.09 5.12 -10.83
N SER A 636 -33.84 4.22 -11.47
CA SER A 636 -33.34 3.45 -12.63
C SER A 636 -33.13 4.32 -13.86
N ILE A 637 -34.00 5.31 -14.11
CA ILE A 637 -33.87 6.23 -15.24
C ILE A 637 -32.71 7.22 -15.00
N ALA A 638 -32.54 7.76 -13.80
CA ALA A 638 -31.40 8.61 -13.46
C ALA A 638 -30.06 7.86 -13.55
N TYR A 639 -30.03 6.59 -13.12
CA TYR A 639 -28.85 5.73 -13.19
C TYR A 639 -28.51 5.28 -14.63
N LEU A 640 -29.52 4.95 -15.46
CA LEU A 640 -29.33 4.64 -16.88
C LEU A 640 -28.86 5.87 -17.68
N THR A 641 -29.33 7.07 -17.32
CA THR A 641 -28.89 8.32 -17.95
C THR A 641 -27.45 8.65 -17.55
N PHE A 642 -27.07 8.43 -16.28
CA PHE A 642 -25.69 8.55 -15.81
C PHE A 642 -24.75 7.52 -16.45
N GLN A 643 -25.19 6.27 -16.68
CA GLN A 643 -24.40 5.26 -17.40
C GLN A 643 -24.26 5.52 -18.91
N CYS A 644 -25.30 6.03 -19.57
CA CYS A 644 -25.20 6.43 -20.98
C CYS A 644 -24.28 7.65 -21.19
N LEU A 645 -24.12 8.51 -20.18
CA LEU A 645 -23.27 9.70 -20.23
C LEU A 645 -21.82 9.46 -19.75
N THR A 646 -21.54 8.37 -19.02
CA THR A 646 -20.18 8.03 -18.52
C THR A 646 -19.43 7.00 -19.40
N LEU A 647 -20.02 6.53 -20.50
CA LEU A 647 -19.42 5.55 -21.43
C LEU A 647 -18.82 6.19 -22.71
N SER A 648 -18.21 7.37 -22.62
CA SER A 648 -17.49 7.95 -23.75
C SER A 648 -16.11 8.52 -23.38
N VAL A 649 -15.20 7.65 -22.96
CA VAL A 649 -13.78 7.81 -23.27
C VAL A 649 -13.32 6.48 -23.85
N GLN A 650 -12.83 6.50 -25.09
CA GLN A 650 -12.33 5.32 -25.79
C GLN A 650 -11.08 4.75 -25.10
N ARG A 651 -11.27 3.95 -24.07
CA ARG A 651 -10.30 2.93 -23.64
C ARG A 651 -10.95 1.59 -23.93
N ARG A 652 -10.30 0.72 -24.69
CA ARG A 652 -10.87 -0.59 -25.04
C ARG A 652 -10.67 -1.53 -23.83
N PRO A 653 -11.70 -1.81 -23.01
CA PRO A 653 -11.58 -2.86 -21.99
C PRO A 653 -11.42 -4.21 -22.69
N PRO A 654 -10.97 -5.26 -21.98
CA PRO A 654 -10.95 -6.59 -22.56
C PRO A 654 -12.38 -6.98 -23.01
N PRO A 655 -12.54 -7.64 -24.16
CA PRO A 655 -13.84 -8.07 -24.66
C PRO A 655 -14.57 -8.96 -23.63
N GLY A 656 -15.90 -8.91 -23.59
CA GLY A 656 -16.66 -9.64 -22.58
C GLY A 656 -18.18 -9.51 -22.72
N PRO A 657 -18.95 -10.29 -21.95
CA PRO A 657 -20.40 -10.18 -21.94
C PRO A 657 -20.84 -8.78 -21.51
N LYS A 658 -21.89 -8.25 -22.15
CA LYS A 658 -22.39 -6.91 -21.80
C LYS A 658 -22.99 -6.93 -20.39
N PRO A 659 -22.51 -6.07 -19.47
CA PRO A 659 -22.99 -6.05 -18.09
C PRO A 659 -24.46 -5.63 -18.02
N LEU A 660 -25.22 -6.25 -17.11
CA LEU A 660 -26.57 -5.80 -16.77
C LEU A 660 -26.49 -4.54 -15.88
N PRO A 661 -27.47 -3.63 -15.97
CA PRO A 661 -27.55 -2.49 -15.08
C PRO A 661 -27.54 -2.94 -13.61
N LEU A 662 -26.78 -2.23 -12.75
CA LEU A 662 -26.66 -2.41 -11.29
C LEU A 662 -25.91 -3.67 -10.82
N ILE A 663 -26.22 -4.85 -11.38
CA ILE A 663 -25.60 -6.13 -10.95
C ILE A 663 -24.38 -6.53 -11.79
N GLY A 664 -24.05 -5.75 -12.83
CA GLY A 664 -22.96 -6.05 -13.74
C GLY A 664 -23.14 -7.40 -14.42
N ASN A 665 -22.07 -8.18 -14.48
CA ASN A 665 -22.05 -9.52 -15.05
C ASN A 665 -22.26 -10.63 -14.00
N ALA A 666 -22.96 -10.37 -12.90
CA ALA A 666 -23.19 -11.39 -11.84
C ALA A 666 -23.83 -12.70 -12.34
N ARG A 667 -24.57 -12.66 -13.45
CA ARG A 667 -25.16 -13.86 -14.08
C ARG A 667 -24.21 -14.61 -15.00
N ASP A 668 -23.08 -13.99 -15.35
CA ASP A 668 -22.05 -14.55 -16.21
C ASP A 668 -20.93 -15.22 -15.39
N PHE A 669 -21.13 -15.46 -14.08
CA PHE A 669 -20.21 -16.23 -13.25
C PHE A 669 -20.50 -17.74 -13.35
N PRO A 670 -19.53 -18.61 -13.00
CA PRO A 670 -19.74 -20.05 -12.96
C PRO A 670 -20.96 -20.42 -12.11
N ALA A 671 -21.81 -21.30 -12.63
CA ALA A 671 -22.92 -21.85 -11.86
C ALA A 671 -22.39 -22.72 -10.69
N GLU A 672 -23.17 -22.80 -9.62
CA GLU A 672 -22.83 -23.63 -8.46
C GLU A 672 -22.54 -25.07 -8.89
N GLY A 673 -21.41 -25.62 -8.45
CA GLY A 673 -21.00 -26.99 -8.75
C GLY A 673 -20.33 -27.18 -10.13
N VAL A 674 -20.16 -26.13 -10.94
CA VAL A 674 -19.40 -26.21 -12.20
C VAL A 674 -17.93 -25.85 -11.93
N PRO A 675 -16.95 -26.67 -12.37
CA PRO A 675 -15.54 -26.30 -12.32
C PRO A 675 -15.27 -24.99 -13.05
N GLU A 676 -14.72 -24.00 -12.37
CA GLU A 676 -14.64 -22.62 -12.88
C GLU A 676 -13.88 -22.49 -14.21
N TYR A 677 -12.83 -23.28 -14.41
CA TYR A 677 -12.03 -23.21 -15.64
C TYR A 677 -12.82 -23.58 -16.89
N GLN A 678 -13.79 -24.51 -16.78
CA GLN A 678 -14.65 -24.89 -17.91
C GLN A 678 -15.51 -23.71 -18.35
N HIS A 679 -16.01 -22.95 -17.38
CA HIS A 679 -16.77 -21.75 -17.63
C HIS A 679 -15.91 -20.64 -18.28
N TRP A 680 -14.68 -20.44 -17.80
CA TRP A 680 -13.77 -19.43 -18.34
C TRP A 680 -13.17 -19.79 -19.71
N LEU A 681 -13.04 -21.08 -20.02
CA LEU A 681 -12.67 -21.55 -21.37
C LEU A 681 -13.72 -21.18 -22.42
N LEU A 682 -15.00 -21.34 -22.11
CA LEU A 682 -16.09 -20.91 -23.00
C LEU A 682 -16.04 -19.41 -23.25
N HIS A 683 -15.71 -18.61 -22.22
CA HIS A 683 -15.51 -17.17 -22.37
C HIS A 683 -14.35 -16.85 -23.32
N LYS A 684 -13.23 -17.57 -23.22
CA LYS A 684 -12.11 -17.41 -24.15
C LYS A 684 -12.52 -17.70 -25.60
N ASP A 685 -13.29 -18.76 -25.85
CA ASP A 685 -13.75 -19.08 -27.21
C ASP A 685 -14.71 -18.02 -27.78
N LEU A 686 -15.47 -17.34 -26.92
CA LEU A 686 -16.42 -16.29 -27.31
C LEU A 686 -15.77 -14.91 -27.49
N TYR A 687 -14.80 -14.56 -26.65
CA TYR A 687 -14.28 -13.19 -26.52
C TYR A 687 -12.79 -13.07 -26.88
N GLY A 688 -12.07 -14.17 -27.01
CA GLY A 688 -10.65 -14.21 -27.34
C GLY A 688 -9.74 -14.46 -26.14
N PRO A 689 -8.42 -14.34 -26.33
CA PRO A 689 -7.40 -14.77 -25.36
C PRO A 689 -7.36 -13.96 -24.05
N ILE A 690 -7.95 -12.76 -24.04
CA ILE A 690 -8.11 -11.93 -22.85
C ILE A 690 -9.54 -11.43 -22.86
N SER A 691 -10.31 -11.79 -21.84
CA SER A 691 -11.71 -11.37 -21.68
C SER A 691 -11.96 -10.77 -20.31
N SER A 692 -12.99 -9.94 -20.17
CA SER A 692 -13.36 -9.33 -18.89
C SER A 692 -14.82 -9.58 -18.52
N VAL A 693 -15.06 -9.62 -17.21
CA VAL A 693 -16.38 -9.69 -16.59
C VAL A 693 -16.40 -8.59 -15.53
N THR A 694 -17.40 -7.71 -15.57
CA THR A 694 -17.43 -6.51 -14.72
C THR A 694 -18.52 -6.63 -13.67
N ILE A 695 -18.12 -6.60 -12.40
CA ILE A 695 -19.03 -6.38 -11.26
C ILE A 695 -18.59 -5.11 -10.52
N LYS A 696 -19.55 -4.33 -10.05
CA LYS A 696 -19.32 -3.10 -9.29
C LYS A 696 -18.99 -3.43 -7.82
N THR A 697 -17.72 -3.63 -7.49
CA THR A 697 -17.21 -3.74 -6.12
C THR A 697 -15.85 -3.05 -5.95
N SER A 698 -15.60 -2.50 -4.76
CA SER A 698 -14.45 -1.66 -4.42
C SER A 698 -13.30 -2.46 -3.78
N GLY A 699 -12.10 -2.38 -4.39
CA GLY A 699 -10.80 -2.70 -3.77
C GLY A 699 -10.33 -4.17 -3.82
N ARG A 700 -9.00 -4.37 -3.78
CA ARG A 700 -8.19 -5.63 -3.90
C ARG A 700 -8.84 -6.91 -3.29
N PRO A 701 -8.48 -8.15 -3.72
CA PRO A 701 -9.09 -9.41 -3.28
C PRO A 701 -8.70 -9.78 -1.85
N SER A 702 -9.25 -9.04 -0.90
CA SER A 702 -9.67 -9.63 0.35
C SER A 702 -11.05 -10.22 0.09
N MET A 703 -11.12 -11.50 -0.29
CA MET A 703 -12.41 -12.21 -0.32
C MET A 703 -12.98 -12.14 1.09
N THR A 704 -14.08 -11.40 1.26
CA THR A 704 -14.70 -11.20 2.58
C THR A 704 -14.98 -12.54 3.22
N PHE A 705 -15.44 -13.53 2.45
CA PHE A 705 -15.69 -14.87 2.94
C PHE A 705 -14.41 -15.61 3.35
N ALA A 706 -13.49 -15.86 2.42
CA ALA A 706 -12.30 -16.67 2.71
C ALA A 706 -11.30 -15.93 3.63
N ASN A 707 -10.92 -14.70 3.29
CA ASN A 707 -9.86 -13.99 3.99
C ASN A 707 -10.31 -13.50 5.38
N LYS A 708 -11.46 -12.83 5.46
CA LYS A 708 -11.94 -12.19 6.70
C LYS A 708 -12.77 -13.15 7.56
N LEU A 709 -13.83 -13.73 6.99
CA LEU A 709 -14.77 -14.55 7.76
C LEU A 709 -14.24 -15.95 8.09
N CYS A 710 -13.52 -16.60 7.19
CA CYS A 710 -12.90 -17.91 7.47
C CYS A 710 -11.50 -17.77 8.08
N GLY A 711 -10.84 -16.61 7.98
CA GLY A 711 -9.51 -16.38 8.55
C GLY A 711 -8.33 -16.88 7.69
N TYR A 712 -8.58 -17.35 6.46
CA TYR A 712 -7.51 -17.73 5.52
C TYR A 712 -6.62 -16.56 5.12
N GLY A 713 -6.99 -15.31 5.45
CA GLY A 713 -6.14 -14.15 5.19
C GLY A 713 -4.74 -14.25 5.82
N ARG A 714 -4.56 -15.09 6.84
CA ARG A 714 -3.28 -15.30 7.53
C ARG A 714 -2.31 -16.25 6.83
N ILE A 715 -2.77 -17.16 5.95
CA ILE A 715 -1.86 -18.05 5.19
C ILE A 715 -1.16 -17.31 4.05
N VAL A 716 0.09 -17.69 3.75
CA VAL A 716 0.98 -16.98 2.81
C VAL A 716 0.35 -16.76 1.44
N LEU A 717 -0.40 -17.75 0.95
CA LEU A 717 -1.06 -17.73 -0.35
C LEU A 717 -2.08 -16.58 -0.47
N CYS A 718 -2.83 -16.30 0.60
CA CYS A 718 -3.93 -15.34 0.63
C CYS A 718 -3.54 -13.94 1.14
N GLN A 719 -2.28 -13.76 1.55
CA GLN A 719 -1.77 -12.48 2.03
C GLN A 719 -1.57 -11.46 0.89
N GLY A 720 -1.90 -10.19 1.13
CA GLY A 720 -1.54 -9.08 0.24
C GLY A 720 -0.02 -8.86 0.18
N TYR A 721 0.49 -8.12 -0.81
CA TYR A 721 1.94 -7.85 -0.89
C TYR A 721 2.37 -6.78 0.13
N ASN A 722 2.53 -7.19 1.39
CA ASN A 722 2.89 -6.36 2.53
C ASN A 722 4.16 -6.90 3.24
N SER A 723 4.56 -6.28 4.36
CA SER A 723 5.70 -6.73 5.17
C SER A 723 5.51 -8.15 5.71
N THR A 724 4.32 -8.50 6.19
CA THR A 724 3.96 -9.84 6.68
C THR A 724 4.16 -10.92 5.62
N PHE A 725 3.65 -10.70 4.40
CA PHE A 725 3.88 -11.59 3.26
C PHE A 725 5.37 -11.76 3.00
N ARG A 726 6.13 -10.66 2.86
CA ARG A 726 7.57 -10.72 2.59
C ARG A 726 8.32 -11.50 3.67
N ARG A 727 7.94 -11.30 4.93
CA ARG A 727 8.51 -12.00 6.09
C ARG A 727 8.24 -13.50 6.00
N TYR A 728 6.99 -13.92 5.89
CA TYR A 728 6.63 -15.34 5.82
C TYR A 728 7.28 -15.98 4.58
N ARG A 729 7.36 -15.23 3.48
CA ARG A 729 8.00 -15.71 2.27
C ARG A 729 9.49 -15.92 2.40
N LYS A 730 10.18 -15.05 3.15
CA LYS A 730 11.61 -15.17 3.42
C LYS A 730 11.89 -16.49 4.15
N LEU A 731 11.12 -16.78 5.21
CA LEU A 731 11.26 -18.02 5.99
C LEU A 731 11.08 -19.27 5.12
N LEU A 732 9.99 -19.33 4.33
CA LEU A 732 9.74 -20.45 3.42
C LEU A 732 10.81 -20.58 2.32
N HIS A 733 11.33 -19.46 1.82
CA HIS A 733 12.36 -19.46 0.79
C HIS A 733 13.71 -19.99 1.33
N GLN A 734 14.05 -19.67 2.57
CA GLN A 734 15.25 -20.20 3.22
C GLN A 734 15.19 -21.73 3.37
N GLU A 735 14.00 -22.28 3.64
CA GLU A 735 13.85 -23.72 3.85
C GLU A 735 13.75 -24.52 2.53
N LEU A 736 12.97 -24.05 1.55
CA LEU A 736 12.61 -24.85 0.36
C LEU A 736 12.79 -24.12 -0.98
N GLY A 737 13.24 -22.86 -0.95
CA GLY A 737 13.25 -21.98 -2.11
C GLY A 737 14.28 -22.29 -3.19
N THR A 738 15.24 -23.18 -2.90
CA THR A 738 16.30 -23.59 -3.82
C THR A 738 16.39 -25.12 -3.94
N ARG A 739 17.02 -25.64 -5.00
CA ARG A 739 17.27 -27.08 -5.12
C ARG A 739 18.10 -27.63 -3.95
N VAL A 740 19.08 -26.86 -3.49
CA VAL A 740 19.97 -27.24 -2.38
C VAL A 740 19.19 -27.33 -1.07
N SER A 741 18.41 -26.30 -0.74
CA SER A 741 17.63 -26.28 0.49
C SER A 741 16.51 -27.33 0.49
N ALA A 742 15.89 -27.62 -0.66
CA ALA A 742 14.90 -28.69 -0.76
C ALA A 742 15.52 -30.11 -0.68
N ALA A 743 16.76 -30.29 -1.13
CA ALA A 743 17.43 -31.60 -1.14
C ALA A 743 17.66 -32.17 0.26
N GLN A 744 17.71 -31.33 1.31
CA GLN A 744 17.88 -31.78 2.70
C GLN A 744 16.75 -32.71 3.18
N PHE A 745 15.60 -32.73 2.48
CA PHE A 745 14.43 -33.54 2.84
C PHE A 745 14.29 -34.82 2.00
N GLN A 746 15.21 -35.09 1.08
CA GLN A 746 15.12 -36.26 0.19
C GLN A 746 15.15 -37.58 0.95
N ASP A 747 15.95 -37.70 2.01
CA ASP A 747 16.01 -38.91 2.82
C ASP A 747 14.66 -39.18 3.51
N ALA A 748 14.01 -38.13 4.03
CA ALA A 748 12.67 -38.24 4.62
C ALA A 748 11.62 -38.63 3.58
N GLN A 749 11.64 -38.02 2.39
CA GLN A 749 10.77 -38.41 1.27
C GLN A 749 10.99 -39.88 0.90
N GLU A 750 12.24 -40.33 0.86
CA GLU A 750 12.58 -41.70 0.48
C GLU A 750 12.07 -42.72 1.50
N VAL A 751 12.24 -42.46 2.80
CA VAL A 751 11.70 -43.30 3.87
C VAL A 751 10.17 -43.38 3.80
N GLU A 752 9.48 -42.26 3.62
CA GLU A 752 8.01 -42.26 3.60
C GLU A 752 7.45 -42.95 2.35
N VAL A 753 8.06 -42.76 1.17
CA VAL A 753 7.67 -43.48 -0.04
C VAL A 753 7.92 -44.98 0.11
N ASN A 754 9.00 -45.39 0.77
CA ASN A 754 9.26 -46.80 1.07
C ASN A 754 8.16 -47.39 1.96
N ARG A 755 7.74 -46.68 3.01
CA ARG A 755 6.61 -47.05 3.86
C ARG A 755 5.29 -47.11 3.06
N GLN A 756 5.09 -46.22 2.10
CA GLN A 756 3.94 -46.26 1.18
C GLN A 756 3.87 -47.58 0.41
N LEU A 757 4.99 -48.04 -0.15
CA LEU A 757 5.02 -49.29 -0.92
C LEU A 757 4.70 -50.50 -0.03
N ALA A 758 5.21 -50.53 1.20
CA ALA A 758 4.92 -51.58 2.17
C ALA A 758 3.43 -51.61 2.52
N ARG A 759 2.85 -50.46 2.90
CA ARG A 759 1.41 -50.33 3.16
C ARG A 759 0.55 -50.73 1.96
N ALA A 760 0.98 -50.40 0.74
CA ALA A 760 0.28 -50.77 -0.49
C ALA A 760 0.37 -52.27 -0.81
N LEU A 761 1.38 -52.99 -0.32
CA LEU A 761 1.41 -54.46 -0.42
C LEU A 761 0.41 -55.12 0.52
N ASP A 762 0.24 -54.56 1.73
CA ASP A 762 -0.65 -55.10 2.76
C ASP A 762 -2.12 -54.75 2.48
N GLU A 763 -2.39 -53.50 2.08
CA GLU A 763 -3.72 -52.97 1.83
C GLU A 763 -3.78 -52.23 0.48
N PRO A 764 -3.73 -52.95 -0.66
CA PRO A 764 -3.69 -52.34 -1.99
C PRO A 764 -4.92 -51.47 -2.31
N ASP A 765 -6.09 -51.83 -1.79
CA ASP A 765 -7.35 -51.10 -1.99
C ASP A 765 -7.32 -49.68 -1.40
N LYS A 766 -6.42 -49.43 -0.44
CA LYS A 766 -6.23 -48.12 0.22
C LYS A 766 -5.13 -47.28 -0.41
N TRP A 767 -4.70 -47.57 -1.65
CA TRP A 767 -3.59 -46.87 -2.32
C TRP A 767 -3.65 -45.34 -2.26
N LEU A 768 -4.84 -44.74 -2.49
CA LEU A 768 -4.99 -43.28 -2.43
C LEU A 768 -4.86 -42.75 -0.99
N GLU A 769 -5.29 -43.51 0.02
CA GLU A 769 -5.07 -43.18 1.43
C GLU A 769 -3.56 -43.26 1.76
N HIS A 770 -2.85 -44.28 1.25
CA HIS A 770 -1.41 -44.40 1.46
C HIS A 770 -0.63 -43.23 0.84
N ILE A 771 -1.04 -42.72 -0.32
CA ILE A 771 -0.48 -41.49 -0.91
C ILE A 771 -0.69 -40.30 0.03
N LYS A 772 -1.90 -40.15 0.59
CA LYS A 772 -2.22 -39.06 1.54
C LYS A 772 -1.36 -39.15 2.79
N THR A 773 -1.32 -40.32 3.44
CA THR A 773 -0.51 -40.56 4.62
C THR A 773 0.96 -40.25 4.36
N THR A 774 1.49 -40.66 3.21
CA THR A 774 2.89 -40.42 2.83
C THR A 774 3.19 -38.94 2.65
N ALA A 775 2.34 -38.21 1.93
CA ALA A 775 2.50 -36.77 1.72
C ALA A 775 2.42 -36.00 3.04
N ALA A 776 1.40 -36.31 3.87
CA ALA A 776 1.20 -35.68 5.17
C ALA A 776 2.33 -36.01 6.15
N SER A 777 2.73 -37.28 6.27
CA SER A 777 3.86 -37.72 7.11
C SER A 777 5.16 -37.01 6.75
N THR A 778 5.48 -36.91 5.45
CA THR A 778 6.69 -36.22 4.99
C THR A 778 6.69 -34.75 5.43
N VAL A 779 5.58 -34.02 5.21
CA VAL A 779 5.53 -32.59 5.56
C VAL A 779 5.41 -32.37 7.06
N LEU A 780 4.69 -33.20 7.80
CA LEU A 780 4.56 -33.11 9.25
C LEU A 780 5.90 -33.35 9.95
N LYS A 781 6.65 -34.36 9.51
CA LYS A 781 8.00 -34.65 10.00
C LYS A 781 8.95 -33.50 9.69
N MET A 782 8.95 -33.00 8.46
CA MET A 782 9.76 -31.84 8.06
C MET A 782 9.41 -30.57 8.85
N THR A 783 8.12 -30.27 9.00
CA THR A 783 7.65 -28.97 9.49
C THR A 783 7.64 -28.93 11.01
N TYR A 784 7.19 -30.01 11.64
CA TYR A 784 6.94 -30.07 13.08
C TYR A 784 7.72 -31.18 13.79
N GLY A 785 8.45 -32.05 13.08
CA GLY A 785 9.11 -33.20 13.71
C GLY A 785 8.13 -34.28 14.18
N TYR A 786 6.88 -34.21 13.71
CA TYR A 786 5.77 -35.09 14.08
C TYR A 786 5.82 -36.40 13.28
N ALA A 787 5.71 -37.53 13.98
CA ALA A 787 5.57 -38.86 13.39
C ALA A 787 4.08 -39.24 13.34
N VAL A 788 3.60 -39.50 12.13
CA VAL A 788 2.23 -39.94 11.87
C VAL A 788 2.03 -41.39 12.34
N GLU A 789 0.82 -41.72 12.78
CA GLU A 789 0.47 -43.08 13.17
C GLU A 789 0.82 -44.11 12.08
N PRO A 790 1.60 -45.16 12.39
CA PRO A 790 2.00 -46.16 11.41
C PRO A 790 0.82 -46.93 10.81
N GLN A 791 -0.26 -47.09 11.59
CA GLN A 791 -1.46 -47.85 11.26
C GLN A 791 -2.69 -47.12 11.80
N GLY A 792 -3.69 -46.85 10.94
CA GLY A 792 -4.95 -46.20 11.33
C GLY A 792 -5.01 -44.71 10.97
N PRO A 793 -6.11 -44.03 11.34
CA PRO A 793 -6.29 -42.61 11.08
C PRO A 793 -5.42 -41.77 12.02
N ASP A 794 -4.90 -40.66 11.51
CA ASP A 794 -4.08 -39.71 12.26
C ASP A 794 -4.77 -38.35 12.33
N THR A 795 -4.82 -37.78 13.54
CA THR A 795 -5.57 -36.57 13.83
C THR A 795 -5.12 -35.37 12.99
N LEU A 796 -3.81 -35.21 12.76
CA LEU A 796 -3.31 -34.08 11.98
C LEU A 796 -3.57 -34.29 10.51
N VAL A 797 -3.43 -35.52 10.00
CA VAL A 797 -3.71 -35.87 8.60
C VAL A 797 -5.18 -35.60 8.26
N ASP A 798 -6.11 -36.03 9.11
CA ASP A 798 -7.55 -35.76 8.93
C ASP A 798 -7.87 -34.26 9.02
N LEU A 799 -7.21 -33.55 9.94
CA LEU A 799 -7.38 -32.12 10.13
C LEU A 799 -6.97 -31.32 8.89
N ILE A 800 -5.84 -31.66 8.25
CA ILE A 800 -5.36 -30.93 7.08
C ILE A 800 -6.17 -31.24 5.83
N GLU A 801 -6.58 -32.50 5.63
CA GLU A 801 -7.45 -32.89 4.52
C GLU A 801 -8.78 -32.12 4.58
N ARG A 802 -9.38 -32.06 5.77
CA ARG A 802 -10.60 -31.30 5.98
C ARG A 802 -10.38 -29.81 5.71
N MET A 803 -9.34 -29.20 6.28
CA MET A 803 -9.08 -27.77 6.09
C MET A 803 -8.84 -27.44 4.61
N MET A 804 -8.08 -28.26 3.87
CA MET A 804 -7.79 -28.01 2.45
C MET A 804 -9.04 -28.15 1.56
N THR A 805 -9.93 -29.10 1.87
CA THR A 805 -11.24 -29.19 1.20
C THR A 805 -12.08 -27.94 1.45
N GLU A 806 -12.12 -27.47 2.71
CA GLU A 806 -12.83 -26.24 3.10
C GLU A 806 -12.22 -25.00 2.43
N PHE A 807 -10.90 -24.90 2.38
CA PHE A 807 -10.15 -23.85 1.69
C PHE A 807 -10.46 -23.83 0.19
N SER A 808 -10.47 -25.00 -0.46
CA SER A 808 -10.71 -25.10 -1.91
C SER A 808 -12.07 -24.54 -2.31
N LEU A 809 -13.09 -24.71 -1.45
CA LEU A 809 -14.43 -24.14 -1.64
C LEU A 809 -14.50 -22.66 -1.23
N ALA A 810 -13.80 -22.26 -0.17
CA ALA A 810 -13.80 -20.88 0.31
C ALA A 810 -13.15 -19.92 -0.69
N ALA A 811 -12.03 -20.33 -1.29
CA ALA A 811 -11.17 -19.47 -2.09
C ALA A 811 -11.56 -19.35 -3.56
N VAL A 812 -12.69 -19.95 -3.99
CA VAL A 812 -13.23 -19.76 -5.34
C VAL A 812 -13.66 -18.30 -5.49
N PRO A 813 -13.08 -17.53 -6.43
CA PRO A 813 -13.39 -16.12 -6.60
C PRO A 813 -14.89 -15.91 -6.83
N PHE A 814 -15.51 -15.07 -6.00
CA PHE A 814 -16.90 -14.65 -6.12
C PHE A 814 -17.96 -15.75 -5.97
N ALA A 815 -17.60 -16.94 -5.47
CA ALA A 815 -18.57 -17.99 -5.17
C ALA A 815 -19.55 -17.62 -4.04
N TRP A 816 -19.18 -16.65 -3.19
CA TRP A 816 -19.98 -16.23 -2.05
C TRP A 816 -20.57 -14.84 -2.28
N LEU A 817 -21.87 -14.68 -2.05
CA LEU A 817 -22.56 -13.39 -2.20
C LEU A 817 -21.92 -12.27 -1.34
N VAL A 818 -21.32 -12.60 -0.20
CA VAL A 818 -20.64 -11.62 0.66
C VAL A 818 -19.33 -11.09 0.05
N ASP A 819 -18.75 -11.77 -0.94
CA ASP A 819 -17.62 -11.26 -1.73
C ASP A 819 -18.08 -10.22 -2.77
N LEU A 820 -19.35 -10.31 -3.21
CA LEU A 820 -19.98 -9.34 -4.10
C LEU A 820 -20.61 -8.17 -3.33
N VAL A 821 -21.12 -8.42 -2.12
CA VAL A 821 -21.77 -7.41 -1.28
C VAL A 821 -21.20 -7.52 0.14
N PRO A 822 -20.05 -6.88 0.44
CA PRO A 822 -19.38 -6.99 1.73
C PRO A 822 -20.25 -6.63 2.93
N MET A 823 -21.22 -5.72 2.75
CA MET A 823 -22.17 -5.32 3.79
C MET A 823 -22.98 -6.51 4.37
N LEU A 824 -23.13 -7.61 3.62
CA LEU A 824 -23.80 -8.82 4.12
C LEU A 824 -23.10 -9.42 5.35
N GLN A 825 -21.80 -9.12 5.56
CA GLN A 825 -21.06 -9.54 6.74
C GLN A 825 -21.62 -8.97 8.06
N HIS A 826 -22.41 -7.89 8.03
CA HIS A 826 -23.00 -7.29 9.23
C HIS A 826 -24.39 -7.85 9.57
N LEU A 827 -24.98 -8.71 8.71
CA LEU A 827 -26.29 -9.32 8.97
C LEU A 827 -26.24 -10.27 10.16
N PRO A 828 -27.21 -10.25 11.10
CA PRO A 828 -27.25 -11.22 12.20
C PRO A 828 -27.31 -12.67 11.68
N GLU A 829 -26.71 -13.63 12.40
CA GLU A 829 -26.64 -15.04 11.96
C GLU A 829 -28.02 -15.69 11.77
N TYR A 830 -29.05 -15.18 12.47
CA TYR A 830 -30.44 -15.64 12.33
C TYR A 830 -31.16 -15.09 11.09
N PHE A 831 -30.56 -14.17 10.33
CA PHE A 831 -31.17 -13.57 9.15
C PHE A 831 -31.25 -14.59 7.98
N PRO A 832 -32.38 -14.71 7.26
CA PRO A 832 -32.50 -15.60 6.10
C PRO A 832 -31.44 -15.31 5.04
N GLY A 833 -30.64 -16.33 4.67
CA GLY A 833 -29.52 -16.19 3.73
C GLY A 833 -28.16 -15.94 4.38
N ALA A 834 -28.08 -15.67 5.68
CA ALA A 834 -26.82 -15.47 6.42
C ALA A 834 -26.15 -16.78 6.91
N LYS A 835 -26.56 -17.94 6.39
CA LYS A 835 -26.01 -19.27 6.77
C LYS A 835 -24.50 -19.38 6.54
N PHE A 836 -23.96 -18.61 5.59
CA PHE A 836 -22.53 -18.53 5.31
C PHE A 836 -21.71 -18.16 6.56
N LYS A 837 -22.24 -17.37 7.50
CA LYS A 837 -21.54 -17.03 8.75
C LYS A 837 -21.25 -18.25 9.64
N LYS A 838 -22.19 -19.20 9.71
CA LYS A 838 -22.00 -20.45 10.45
C LYS A 838 -20.93 -21.32 9.81
N THR A 839 -20.94 -21.40 8.48
CA THR A 839 -19.89 -22.10 7.71
C THR A 839 -18.53 -21.45 7.95
N ALA A 840 -18.45 -20.12 7.85
CA ALA A 840 -17.22 -19.38 8.06
C ALA A 840 -16.64 -19.56 9.47
N ARG A 841 -17.48 -19.56 10.52
CA ARG A 841 -17.05 -19.89 11.88
C ARG A 841 -16.45 -21.29 11.96
N LYS A 842 -17.16 -22.30 11.44
CA LYS A 842 -16.68 -23.69 11.43
C LYS A 842 -15.34 -23.84 10.70
N TRP A 843 -15.15 -23.15 9.58
CA TRP A 843 -13.92 -23.22 8.79
C TRP A 843 -12.78 -22.41 9.44
N ARG A 844 -13.11 -21.32 10.14
CA ARG A 844 -12.17 -20.57 10.97
C ARG A 844 -11.58 -21.43 12.09
N GLU A 845 -12.40 -22.28 12.71
CA GLU A 845 -11.94 -23.24 13.71
C GLU A 845 -10.91 -24.21 13.11
N SER A 846 -11.19 -24.76 11.93
CA SER A 846 -10.29 -25.69 11.22
C SER A 846 -8.93 -25.05 10.90
N ILE A 847 -8.88 -23.85 10.32
CA ILE A 847 -7.61 -23.21 9.94
C ILE A 847 -6.79 -22.78 11.17
N ARG A 848 -7.44 -22.32 12.25
CA ARG A 848 -6.75 -22.02 13.52
C ARG A 848 -6.18 -23.30 14.14
N ALA A 849 -6.93 -24.40 14.12
CA ALA A 849 -6.46 -25.69 14.60
C ALA A 849 -5.21 -26.15 13.82
N VAL A 850 -5.22 -26.04 12.49
CA VAL A 850 -4.05 -26.34 11.64
C VAL A 850 -2.84 -25.49 11.99
N ALA A 851 -3.04 -24.20 12.29
CA ALA A 851 -1.93 -23.30 12.60
C ALA A 851 -1.30 -23.57 13.97
N TYR A 852 -2.12 -23.80 14.99
CA TYR A 852 -1.64 -23.79 16.37
C TYR A 852 -1.49 -25.16 17.03
N ILE A 853 -2.24 -26.20 16.63
CA ILE A 853 -2.11 -27.53 17.26
C ILE A 853 -0.72 -28.14 16.99
N PRO A 854 -0.25 -28.24 15.73
CA PRO A 854 1.07 -28.82 15.47
C PRO A 854 2.20 -27.92 15.99
N TYR A 855 2.04 -26.60 15.93
CA TYR A 855 3.02 -25.66 16.48
C TYR A 855 3.20 -25.82 18.00
N ARG A 856 2.10 -25.94 18.76
CA ARG A 856 2.15 -26.17 20.21
C ARG A 856 2.69 -27.54 20.58
N PHE A 857 2.44 -28.55 19.75
CA PHE A 857 3.11 -29.83 19.88
C PHE A 857 4.64 -29.65 19.89
N VAL A 858 5.19 -28.90 18.93
CA VAL A 858 6.64 -28.62 18.90
C VAL A 858 7.10 -27.86 20.15
N GLN A 859 6.40 -26.80 20.55
CA GLN A 859 6.75 -26.05 21.76
C GLN A 859 6.81 -26.94 23.01
N ARG A 860 5.85 -27.86 23.18
CA ARG A 860 5.87 -28.81 24.30
C ARG A 860 7.03 -29.79 24.21
N GLN A 861 7.32 -30.32 23.03
CA GLN A 861 8.45 -31.23 22.84
C GLN A 861 9.80 -30.54 23.09
N ILE A 862 9.94 -29.26 22.71
CA ILE A 862 11.12 -28.44 23.03
C ILE A 862 11.24 -28.27 24.55
N ALA A 863 10.14 -27.90 25.23
CA ALA A 863 10.12 -27.71 26.68
C ALA A 863 10.45 -28.99 27.46
N SER A 864 10.16 -30.17 26.91
CA SER A 864 10.50 -31.47 27.50
C SER A 864 11.84 -32.06 27.02
N ASP A 865 12.62 -31.33 26.21
CA ASP A 865 13.89 -31.78 25.62
C ASP A 865 13.77 -33.11 24.84
N ASN A 866 12.62 -33.33 24.18
CA ASN A 866 12.29 -34.54 23.41
C ASN A 866 11.86 -34.23 21.97
N TYR A 867 12.22 -33.05 21.45
CA TYR A 867 11.83 -32.64 20.11
C TYR A 867 12.71 -33.29 19.03
N ARG A 868 12.10 -33.51 17.86
CA ARG A 868 12.83 -33.86 16.63
C ARG A 868 13.12 -32.59 15.84
N PRO A 869 14.34 -32.42 15.27
CA PRO A 869 14.67 -31.26 14.45
C PRO A 869 13.67 -31.07 13.30
N SER A 870 13.22 -29.84 13.12
CA SER A 870 12.14 -29.47 12.21
C SER A 870 12.20 -27.98 11.85
N TYR A 871 11.45 -27.57 10.83
CA TYR A 871 11.33 -26.16 10.45
C TYR A 871 10.93 -25.27 11.64
N VAL A 872 9.91 -25.68 12.41
CA VAL A 872 9.44 -24.91 13.57
C VAL A 872 10.50 -24.89 14.68
N SER A 873 11.07 -26.03 15.07
CA SER A 873 12.06 -26.07 16.15
C SER A 873 13.32 -25.27 15.83
N LYS A 874 13.78 -25.33 14.58
CA LYS A 874 14.89 -24.53 14.08
C LYS A 874 14.62 -23.02 14.20
N LEU A 875 13.44 -22.57 13.78
CA LEU A 875 13.08 -21.15 13.86
C LEU A 875 12.89 -20.67 15.30
N VAL A 876 12.27 -21.50 16.15
CA VAL A 876 12.12 -21.21 17.59
C VAL A 876 13.49 -21.01 18.24
N HIS A 877 14.43 -21.92 18.03
CA HIS A 877 15.79 -21.78 18.57
C HIS A 877 16.58 -20.61 17.99
N GLN A 878 16.40 -20.28 16.71
CA GLN A 878 17.03 -19.09 16.12
C GLN A 878 16.53 -17.81 16.79
N CYS A 879 15.21 -17.70 17.01
CA CYS A 879 14.64 -16.56 17.73
C CYS A 879 15.11 -16.48 19.19
N GLU A 880 15.25 -17.62 19.87
CA GLU A 880 15.79 -17.68 21.24
C GLU A 880 17.28 -17.29 21.33
N GLN A 881 18.08 -17.59 20.30
CA GLN A 881 19.51 -17.26 20.25
C GLN A 881 19.80 -15.82 19.84
N ASP A 882 18.99 -15.26 18.93
CA ASP A 882 19.13 -13.89 18.44
C ASP A 882 18.52 -12.85 19.41
N GLY A 883 17.69 -13.29 20.38
CA GLY A 883 17.06 -12.46 21.40
C GLY A 883 17.91 -12.22 22.66
N PRO A 884 17.59 -11.20 23.48
CA PRO A 884 18.19 -11.04 24.80
C PRO A 884 18.00 -12.29 25.67
N ALA A 885 19.05 -12.72 26.37
CA ALA A 885 18.96 -13.80 27.36
C ALA A 885 17.91 -13.40 28.42
N ASP A 886 16.84 -14.20 28.56
CA ASP A 886 15.61 -14.03 29.38
C ASP A 886 14.31 -13.55 28.68
N THR A 887 14.26 -13.37 27.36
CA THR A 887 12.99 -13.00 26.68
C THR A 887 12.26 -14.19 26.04
N THR A 888 10.99 -14.38 26.40
CA THR A 888 10.03 -15.25 25.69
C THR A 888 9.87 -14.81 24.23
N LEU A 889 9.65 -15.75 23.30
CA LEU A 889 9.36 -15.45 21.88
C LEU A 889 8.33 -14.32 21.74
N CYS A 890 8.65 -13.28 20.96
CA CYS A 890 7.71 -12.18 20.76
C CYS A 890 6.51 -12.64 19.91
N HIS A 891 5.35 -12.01 20.12
CA HIS A 891 4.10 -12.41 19.46
C HIS A 891 4.23 -12.44 17.92
N ASP A 892 4.94 -11.47 17.34
CA ASP A 892 5.10 -11.38 15.88
C ASP A 892 6.00 -12.49 15.31
N ASP A 893 6.98 -12.97 16.08
CA ASP A 893 7.82 -14.12 15.72
C ASP A 893 7.01 -15.42 15.78
N GLU A 894 6.28 -15.62 16.87
CA GLU A 894 5.38 -16.76 17.05
C GLU A 894 4.32 -16.83 15.94
N GLU A 895 3.69 -15.70 15.62
CA GLU A 895 2.71 -15.63 14.54
C GLU A 895 3.36 -15.96 13.18
N ALA A 896 4.56 -15.42 12.91
CA ALA A 896 5.26 -15.70 11.66
C ALA A 896 5.66 -17.18 11.52
N ILE A 897 6.13 -17.81 12.58
CA ILE A 897 6.49 -19.23 12.59
C ILE A 897 5.24 -20.08 12.39
N ALA A 898 4.19 -19.87 13.19
CA ALA A 898 2.97 -20.67 13.15
C ALA A 898 2.29 -20.60 11.76
N TRP A 899 2.10 -19.40 11.19
CA TRP A 899 1.38 -19.24 9.93
C TRP A 899 2.21 -19.59 8.69
N SER A 900 3.54 -19.42 8.73
CA SER A 900 4.41 -19.94 7.67
C SER A 900 4.46 -21.47 7.68
N ALA A 901 4.55 -22.10 8.86
CA ALA A 901 4.49 -23.55 9.03
C ALA A 901 3.13 -24.12 8.58
N ALA A 902 2.01 -23.50 8.97
CA ALA A 902 0.67 -23.88 8.53
C ALA A 902 0.52 -23.83 7.00
N SER A 903 1.11 -22.81 6.38
CA SER A 903 1.12 -22.65 4.92
C SER A 903 1.93 -23.76 4.25
N LEU A 904 3.06 -24.15 4.83
CA LEU A 904 3.87 -25.26 4.35
C LEU A 904 3.12 -26.59 4.48
N TYR A 905 2.47 -26.79 5.62
CA TYR A 905 1.69 -27.99 5.93
C TYR A 905 0.56 -28.21 4.92
N GLY A 906 -0.34 -27.23 4.76
CA GLY A 906 -1.47 -27.35 3.84
C GLY A 906 -1.05 -27.47 2.38
N ALA A 907 -0.05 -26.70 1.95
CA ALA A 907 0.40 -26.74 0.57
C ALA A 907 1.00 -28.10 0.18
N ALA A 908 1.88 -28.67 0.99
CA ALA A 908 2.58 -29.90 0.62
C ALA A 908 1.77 -31.18 0.88
N ALA A 909 0.89 -31.18 1.90
CA ALA A 909 0.07 -32.35 2.25
C ALA A 909 -1.00 -32.68 1.19
N ASP A 910 -1.55 -31.67 0.50
CA ASP A 910 -2.71 -31.87 -0.37
C ASP A 910 -2.39 -31.76 -1.87
N THR A 911 -1.56 -30.80 -2.29
CA THR A 911 -1.28 -30.59 -3.73
C THR A 911 -0.52 -31.76 -4.38
N THR A 912 0.41 -32.37 -3.63
CA THR A 912 1.14 -33.57 -4.05
C THR A 912 0.19 -34.75 -4.23
N VAL A 913 -0.78 -34.90 -3.32
CA VAL A 913 -1.79 -35.97 -3.36
C VAL A 913 -2.67 -35.86 -4.60
N ILE A 914 -3.13 -34.66 -4.94
CA ILE A 914 -3.92 -34.42 -6.17
C ILE A 914 -3.14 -34.89 -7.40
N THR A 915 -1.85 -34.51 -7.47
CA THR A 915 -0.99 -34.85 -8.61
C THR A 915 -0.70 -36.36 -8.68
N LEU A 916 -0.48 -37.04 -7.55
CA LEU A 916 -0.25 -38.48 -7.51
C LEU A 916 -1.53 -39.30 -7.75
N THR A 917 -2.69 -38.79 -7.36
CA THR A 917 -4.00 -39.37 -7.68
C THR A 917 -4.27 -39.29 -9.18
N THR A 918 -3.96 -38.15 -9.80
CA THR A 918 -4.11 -37.97 -11.26
C THR A 918 -3.07 -38.75 -12.06
N PHE A 919 -1.85 -38.95 -11.54
CA PHE A 919 -0.91 -39.94 -12.06
C PHE A 919 -1.50 -41.35 -12.01
N THR A 920 -2.10 -41.76 -10.90
CA THR A 920 -2.75 -43.08 -10.76
C THR A 920 -3.84 -43.24 -11.83
N LEU A 921 -4.69 -42.23 -12.00
CA LEU A 921 -5.68 -42.18 -13.07
C LEU A 921 -5.05 -42.32 -14.47
N ALA A 922 -3.97 -41.58 -14.75
CA ALA A 922 -3.28 -41.67 -16.03
C ALA A 922 -2.73 -43.08 -16.29
N MET A 923 -2.20 -43.77 -15.27
CA MET A 923 -1.72 -45.14 -15.43
C MET A 923 -2.85 -46.15 -15.72
N VAL A 924 -4.05 -45.92 -15.18
CA VAL A 924 -5.27 -46.68 -15.50
C VAL A 924 -5.72 -46.44 -16.95
N LEU A 925 -5.68 -45.20 -17.41
CA LEU A 925 -6.17 -44.80 -18.73
C LEU A 925 -5.18 -45.08 -19.86
N PHE A 926 -3.88 -45.04 -19.58
CA PHE A 926 -2.79 -45.12 -20.56
C PHE A 926 -1.76 -46.22 -20.21
N PRO A 927 -2.15 -47.51 -20.20
CA PRO A 927 -1.29 -48.61 -19.77
C PRO A 927 0.00 -48.76 -20.60
N GLN A 928 0.01 -48.31 -21.86
CA GLN A 928 1.21 -48.28 -22.69
C GLN A 928 2.29 -47.30 -22.16
N VAL A 929 1.86 -46.19 -21.56
CA VAL A 929 2.77 -45.21 -20.95
C VAL A 929 3.44 -45.81 -19.72
N GLN A 930 2.65 -46.50 -18.89
CA GLN A 930 3.13 -47.26 -17.73
C GLN A 930 4.16 -48.32 -18.15
N LEU A 931 3.87 -49.13 -19.17
CA LEU A 931 4.77 -50.16 -19.66
C LEU A 931 6.10 -49.57 -20.18
N ARG A 932 6.04 -48.45 -20.92
CA ARG A 932 7.24 -47.77 -21.43
C ARG A 932 8.13 -47.25 -20.29
N ALA A 933 7.51 -46.65 -19.26
CA ALA A 933 8.22 -46.17 -18.07
C ALA A 933 8.87 -47.31 -17.27
N GLN A 934 8.13 -48.41 -17.07
CA GLN A 934 8.65 -49.62 -16.43
C GLN A 934 9.86 -50.20 -17.18
N ASN A 935 9.82 -50.26 -18.51
CA ASN A 935 10.96 -50.72 -19.31
C ASN A 935 12.20 -49.82 -19.17
N GLU A 936 12.04 -48.50 -19.05
CA GLU A 936 13.17 -47.59 -18.80
C GLU A 936 13.77 -47.87 -17.41
N ILE A 937 12.93 -48.00 -16.39
CA ILE A 937 13.35 -48.34 -15.02
C ILE A 937 14.10 -49.68 -15.00
N ASP A 938 13.52 -50.73 -15.57
CA ASP A 938 14.09 -52.07 -15.59
C ASP A 938 15.44 -52.12 -16.32
N SER A 939 15.62 -51.30 -17.37
CA SER A 939 16.90 -51.21 -18.08
C SER A 939 18.04 -50.66 -17.20
N LEU A 940 17.69 -49.88 -16.16
CA LEU A 940 18.64 -49.27 -15.24
C LEU A 940 18.85 -50.08 -13.96
N THR A 941 17.76 -50.58 -13.36
CA THR A 941 17.80 -51.27 -12.06
C THR A 941 17.75 -52.79 -12.17
N GLY A 942 17.37 -53.33 -13.34
CA GLY A 942 17.00 -54.74 -13.49
C GLY A 942 15.81 -55.06 -12.58
N SER A 943 16.01 -56.03 -11.69
CA SER A 943 15.08 -56.33 -10.58
C SER A 943 15.84 -56.54 -9.27
N ASN A 944 16.98 -55.84 -9.10
CA ASN A 944 17.89 -56.06 -7.97
C ASN A 944 17.73 -55.02 -6.85
N ARG A 945 17.20 -53.83 -7.16
CA ARG A 945 16.96 -52.73 -6.21
C ARG A 945 15.84 -51.83 -6.73
N LEU A 946 15.26 -51.02 -5.84
CA LEU A 946 14.35 -49.94 -6.23
C LEU A 946 15.15 -48.70 -6.71
N PRO A 947 14.58 -47.87 -7.60
CA PRO A 947 15.18 -46.60 -8.02
C PRO A 947 15.25 -45.57 -6.88
N SER A 948 16.24 -44.67 -6.91
CA SER A 948 16.37 -43.55 -5.96
C SER A 948 16.58 -42.21 -6.66
N PHE A 949 16.80 -41.13 -5.89
CA PHE A 949 17.11 -39.81 -6.45
C PHE A 949 18.35 -39.78 -7.34
N GLN A 950 19.34 -40.64 -7.05
CA GLN A 950 20.60 -40.72 -7.82
C GLN A 950 20.39 -41.24 -9.26
N ASP A 951 19.24 -41.88 -9.53
CA ASP A 951 18.92 -42.42 -10.84
C ASP A 951 18.29 -41.40 -11.79
N ARG A 952 17.84 -40.25 -11.27
CA ARG A 952 16.96 -39.32 -11.97
C ARG A 952 17.50 -38.85 -13.32
N ASP A 953 18.78 -38.50 -13.39
CA ASP A 953 19.41 -38.01 -14.61
C ASP A 953 19.51 -39.07 -15.71
N ARG A 954 19.37 -40.35 -15.36
CA ARG A 954 19.40 -41.50 -16.28
C ARG A 954 18.02 -42.00 -16.67
N LEU A 955 16.95 -41.38 -16.17
CA LEU A 955 15.55 -41.74 -16.43
C LEU A 955 14.81 -40.59 -17.15
N PRO A 956 15.21 -40.23 -18.39
CA PRO A 956 14.62 -39.11 -19.11
C PRO A 956 13.12 -39.28 -19.36
N TYR A 957 12.63 -40.49 -19.63
CA TYR A 957 11.20 -40.73 -19.83
C TYR A 957 10.41 -40.57 -18.53
N ILE A 958 10.95 -40.98 -17.37
CA ILE A 958 10.32 -40.70 -16.07
C ILE A 958 10.27 -39.20 -15.78
N ASN A 959 11.34 -38.45 -16.06
CA ASN A 959 11.31 -36.99 -15.91
C ASN A 959 10.25 -36.35 -16.81
N ALA A 960 10.10 -36.84 -18.04
CA ALA A 960 9.06 -36.41 -18.94
C ALA A 960 7.66 -36.79 -18.46
N LEU A 961 7.52 -37.94 -17.80
CA LEU A 961 6.26 -38.40 -17.22
C LEU A 961 5.81 -37.53 -16.03
N VAL A 962 6.74 -37.12 -15.16
CA VAL A 962 6.46 -36.14 -14.09
C VAL A 962 5.92 -34.83 -14.68
N LYS A 963 6.57 -34.31 -15.74
CA LYS A 963 6.10 -33.11 -16.45
C LYS A 963 4.71 -33.32 -17.04
N GLU A 964 4.45 -34.47 -17.65
CA GLU A 964 3.15 -34.76 -18.25
C GLU A 964 2.04 -34.89 -17.23
N THR A 965 2.32 -35.45 -16.04
CA THR A 965 1.37 -35.46 -14.92
C THR A 965 0.97 -34.05 -14.50
N LEU A 966 1.95 -33.14 -14.38
CA LEU A 966 1.69 -31.74 -14.02
C LEU A 966 0.93 -30.98 -15.12
N ARG A 967 1.22 -31.27 -16.40
CA ARG A 967 0.58 -30.61 -17.56
C ARG A 967 -0.85 -31.09 -17.78
N TRP A 968 -1.07 -32.41 -17.76
CA TRP A 968 -2.34 -33.04 -18.15
C TRP A 968 -3.46 -32.76 -17.15
N TRP A 969 -3.14 -32.67 -15.87
CA TRP A 969 -4.11 -32.32 -14.83
C TRP A 969 -3.52 -31.29 -13.85
N PRO A 970 -3.52 -29.99 -14.21
CA PRO A 970 -2.98 -28.96 -13.32
C PRO A 970 -3.83 -28.83 -12.05
N ILE A 971 -3.16 -28.75 -10.89
CA ILE A 971 -3.82 -28.69 -9.58
C ILE A 971 -4.74 -27.46 -9.42
N ALA A 972 -4.38 -26.34 -10.05
CA ALA A 972 -5.11 -25.08 -10.03
C ALA A 972 -5.35 -24.62 -11.48
N PRO A 973 -6.41 -25.09 -12.16
CA PRO A 973 -6.70 -24.81 -13.57
C PRO A 973 -6.82 -23.32 -13.94
N MET A 974 -7.21 -22.46 -12.99
CA MET A 974 -7.25 -21.00 -13.15
C MET A 974 -6.13 -20.28 -12.37
N GLY A 975 -5.13 -21.03 -11.90
CA GLY A 975 -4.14 -20.57 -10.93
C GLY A 975 -4.79 -19.93 -9.71
N PHE A 976 -4.05 -19.03 -9.04
CA PHE A 976 -4.60 -18.22 -7.97
C PHE A 976 -4.82 -16.78 -8.44
N PRO A 977 -5.87 -16.08 -7.99
CA PRO A 977 -6.16 -14.72 -8.42
C PRO A 977 -5.01 -13.75 -8.09
N HIS A 978 -4.64 -12.95 -9.07
CA HIS A 978 -3.76 -11.81 -8.91
C HIS A 978 -4.55 -10.50 -8.94
N THR A 979 -3.91 -9.41 -8.56
CA THR A 979 -4.51 -8.07 -8.60
C THR A 979 -3.57 -7.12 -9.29
N ALA A 980 -4.11 -6.32 -10.20
CA ALA A 980 -3.37 -5.22 -10.78
C ALA A 980 -3.13 -4.16 -9.69
N ASP A 981 -1.88 -3.97 -9.27
CA ASP A 981 -1.53 -2.95 -8.26
C ASP A 981 -1.49 -1.52 -8.85
N GLU A 982 -1.55 -1.42 -10.18
CA GLU A 982 -1.58 -0.23 -11.02
C GLU A 982 -2.37 -0.49 -12.31
N ASP A 983 -2.67 0.55 -13.09
CA ASP A 983 -3.28 0.40 -14.41
C ASP A 983 -2.30 -0.28 -15.37
N ILE A 984 -2.73 -1.35 -16.05
CA ILE A 984 -1.91 -2.10 -17.02
C ILE A 984 -2.44 -1.82 -18.43
N GLN A 985 -1.54 -1.41 -19.33
CA GLN A 985 -1.81 -1.34 -20.77
C GLN A 985 -1.14 -2.53 -21.47
N TYR A 986 -1.93 -3.35 -22.16
CA TYR A 986 -1.44 -4.54 -22.84
C TYR A 986 -2.12 -4.69 -24.21
N ASN A 987 -1.37 -4.62 -25.31
CA ASN A 987 -1.90 -4.80 -26.68
C ASN A 987 -3.16 -3.97 -26.99
N ASN A 988 -3.17 -2.68 -26.63
CA ASN A 988 -4.33 -1.76 -26.72
C ASN A 988 -5.55 -2.13 -25.84
N ILE A 989 -5.38 -3.08 -24.92
CA ILE A 989 -6.34 -3.45 -23.89
C ILE A 989 -5.92 -2.76 -22.59
N HIS A 990 -6.86 -2.05 -21.97
CA HIS A 990 -6.67 -1.42 -20.68
C HIS A 990 -7.22 -2.30 -19.56
N ILE A 991 -6.37 -2.65 -18.60
CA ILE A 991 -6.73 -3.38 -17.38
C ILE A 991 -6.55 -2.39 -16.21
N PRO A 992 -7.63 -2.01 -15.51
CA PRO A 992 -7.53 -0.99 -14.45
C PRO A 992 -6.85 -1.53 -13.18
N LYS A 993 -6.23 -0.64 -12.42
CA LYS A 993 -5.76 -0.89 -11.05
C LYS A 993 -6.91 -1.49 -10.23
N GLY A 994 -6.61 -2.54 -9.48
CA GLY A 994 -7.56 -3.30 -8.69
C GLY A 994 -8.26 -4.43 -9.45
N ALA A 995 -8.07 -4.55 -10.77
CA ALA A 995 -8.64 -5.66 -11.55
C ALA A 995 -8.09 -7.01 -11.08
N TYR A 996 -8.97 -8.01 -11.01
CA TYR A 996 -8.59 -9.38 -10.69
C TYR A 996 -8.10 -10.06 -11.97
N LEU A 997 -6.94 -10.68 -11.89
CA LEU A 997 -6.31 -11.38 -13.01
C LEU A 997 -6.34 -12.87 -12.71
N LEU A 998 -7.08 -13.63 -13.51
CA LEU A 998 -7.21 -15.09 -13.39
C LEU A 998 -6.39 -15.74 -14.51
N PRO A 999 -5.21 -16.32 -14.21
CA PRO A 999 -4.41 -16.99 -15.23
C PRO A 999 -5.05 -18.30 -15.65
N ALA A 1000 -5.43 -18.46 -16.91
CA ALA A 1000 -6.03 -19.68 -17.44
C ALA A 1000 -4.99 -20.80 -17.64
N VAL A 1001 -4.38 -21.29 -16.56
CA VAL A 1001 -3.33 -22.32 -16.53
C VAL A 1001 -3.73 -23.56 -17.33
N TRP A 1002 -4.97 -24.03 -17.20
CA TRP A 1002 -5.48 -25.15 -17.97
C TRP A 1002 -5.37 -24.91 -19.47
N TRP A 1003 -5.75 -23.72 -19.94
CA TRP A 1003 -5.62 -23.38 -21.36
C TRP A 1003 -4.16 -23.35 -21.79
N PHE A 1004 -3.27 -22.68 -21.04
CA PHE A 1004 -1.85 -22.62 -21.41
C PHE A 1004 -1.23 -24.02 -21.56
N LEU A 1005 -1.66 -24.97 -20.71
CA LEU A 1005 -1.20 -26.35 -20.72
C LEU A 1005 -1.94 -27.27 -21.71
N HIS A 1006 -3.04 -26.81 -22.32
CA HIS A 1006 -3.88 -27.57 -23.25
C HIS A 1006 -4.09 -26.86 -24.59
N ASP A 1007 -3.29 -25.84 -24.91
CA ASP A 1007 -3.38 -25.16 -26.20
C ASP A 1007 -2.84 -26.08 -27.30
N PRO A 1008 -3.64 -26.50 -28.29
CA PRO A 1008 -3.18 -27.34 -29.39
C PRO A 1008 -2.12 -26.67 -30.28
N ALA A 1009 -1.94 -25.35 -30.19
CA ALA A 1009 -0.85 -24.63 -30.85
C ALA A 1009 0.50 -24.79 -30.13
N VAL A 1010 0.48 -25.16 -28.85
CA VAL A 1010 1.69 -25.34 -28.01
C VAL A 1010 1.98 -26.83 -27.79
N TYR A 1011 0.94 -27.61 -27.48
CA TYR A 1011 1.04 -29.03 -27.16
C TYR A 1011 0.25 -29.86 -28.17
N ALA A 1012 0.91 -30.76 -28.91
CA ALA A 1012 0.22 -31.62 -29.86
C ALA A 1012 -0.66 -32.65 -29.13
N GLU A 1013 -1.89 -32.84 -29.60
CA GLU A 1013 -2.90 -33.72 -28.96
C GLU A 1013 -2.99 -33.49 -27.43
N PRO A 1014 -3.34 -32.28 -26.96
CA PRO A 1014 -3.16 -31.88 -25.56
C PRO A 1014 -3.99 -32.72 -24.56
N GLN A 1015 -5.06 -33.36 -25.03
CA GLN A 1015 -5.92 -34.23 -24.24
C GLN A 1015 -5.31 -35.62 -23.98
N LYS A 1016 -4.32 -36.03 -24.79
CA LYS A 1016 -3.62 -37.31 -24.64
C LYS A 1016 -2.51 -37.16 -23.61
N PHE A 1017 -2.44 -38.11 -22.69
CA PHE A 1017 -1.31 -38.24 -21.76
C PHE A 1017 -0.12 -38.86 -22.49
N ASP A 1018 0.87 -38.04 -22.82
CA ASP A 1018 1.99 -38.42 -23.67
C ASP A 1018 3.32 -37.81 -23.19
N PRO A 1019 4.09 -38.54 -22.36
CA PRO A 1019 5.39 -38.07 -21.89
C PRO A 1019 6.41 -37.83 -23.01
N GLU A 1020 6.32 -38.52 -24.16
CA GLU A 1020 7.31 -38.38 -25.24
C GLU A 1020 7.34 -36.95 -25.82
N ARG A 1021 6.30 -36.15 -25.55
CA ARG A 1021 6.24 -34.75 -25.97
C ARG A 1021 7.43 -33.91 -25.48
N PHE A 1022 7.98 -34.22 -24.31
CA PHE A 1022 9.12 -33.48 -23.74
C PHE A 1022 10.49 -34.05 -24.16
N LEU A 1023 10.50 -35.09 -25.00
CA LEU A 1023 11.71 -35.72 -25.50
C LEU A 1023 11.96 -35.35 -26.96
N SER A 1024 13.20 -35.53 -27.40
CA SER A 1024 13.56 -35.37 -28.80
C SER A 1024 12.83 -36.40 -29.68
N PRO A 1025 12.26 -36.01 -30.84
CA PRO A 1025 12.44 -34.71 -31.50
C PRO A 1025 11.39 -33.64 -31.16
N ARG A 1026 10.31 -33.97 -30.42
CA ARG A 1026 9.18 -33.06 -30.17
C ARG A 1026 9.58 -31.84 -29.33
N ASN A 1027 10.30 -32.07 -28.23
CA ASN A 1027 10.81 -31.02 -27.34
C ASN A 1027 9.79 -29.92 -27.03
N GLU A 1028 8.54 -30.30 -26.74
CA GLU A 1028 7.46 -29.35 -26.41
C GLU A 1028 7.79 -28.59 -25.11
N PRO A 1029 7.25 -27.36 -24.92
CA PRO A 1029 7.63 -26.50 -23.81
C PRO A 1029 7.41 -27.12 -22.43
N ASP A 1030 8.37 -26.92 -21.52
CA ASP A 1030 8.29 -27.40 -20.14
C ASP A 1030 7.12 -26.72 -19.39
N PRO A 1031 6.18 -27.48 -18.81
CA PRO A 1031 4.97 -26.92 -18.18
C PRO A 1031 5.24 -26.27 -16.80
N SER A 1032 6.46 -26.37 -16.28
CA SER A 1032 6.76 -25.95 -14.90
C SER A 1032 6.63 -24.43 -14.69
N SER A 1033 6.82 -23.60 -15.72
CA SER A 1033 6.58 -22.15 -15.64
C SER A 1033 5.12 -21.81 -15.38
N GLU A 1034 4.20 -22.60 -15.91
CA GLU A 1034 2.76 -22.37 -15.85
C GLU A 1034 2.17 -23.04 -14.61
N VAL A 1035 2.61 -24.26 -14.28
CA VAL A 1035 2.07 -25.05 -13.17
C VAL A 1035 2.49 -24.50 -11.81
N PHE A 1036 3.72 -24.00 -11.69
CA PHE A 1036 4.20 -23.43 -10.42
C PHE A 1036 3.99 -21.91 -10.30
N GLY A 1037 3.41 -21.27 -11.32
CA GLY A 1037 3.13 -19.85 -11.35
C GLY A 1037 4.37 -18.97 -11.53
N TYR A 1038 4.22 -17.66 -11.27
CA TYR A 1038 5.11 -16.65 -11.84
C TYR A 1038 5.68 -15.65 -10.81
N GLY A 1039 6.84 -15.08 -11.14
CA GLY A 1039 7.41 -13.88 -10.51
C GLY A 1039 7.56 -13.99 -8.99
N ARG A 1040 7.20 -12.91 -8.26
CA ARG A 1040 7.33 -12.83 -6.80
C ARG A 1040 6.43 -13.80 -6.02
N ARG A 1041 5.46 -14.44 -6.69
CA ARG A 1041 4.50 -15.39 -6.11
C ARG A 1041 4.75 -16.84 -6.55
N ILE A 1042 5.75 -17.11 -7.39
CA ILE A 1042 6.10 -18.46 -7.89
C ILE A 1042 6.25 -19.46 -6.75
N CYS A 1043 5.63 -20.64 -6.85
CA CYS A 1043 5.57 -21.65 -5.78
C CYS A 1043 6.89 -21.80 -5.00
N PRO A 1044 6.88 -21.63 -3.65
CA PRO A 1044 8.09 -21.78 -2.84
C PRO A 1044 8.57 -23.23 -2.82
N GLY A 1045 7.65 -24.19 -2.79
CA GLY A 1045 7.94 -25.62 -2.65
C GLY A 1045 8.18 -26.36 -3.97
N ARG A 1046 8.35 -25.68 -5.11
CA ARG A 1046 8.42 -26.33 -6.43
C ARG A 1046 9.50 -27.41 -6.55
N PHE A 1047 10.66 -27.21 -5.94
CA PHE A 1047 11.76 -28.19 -5.97
C PHE A 1047 11.48 -29.40 -5.09
N PHE A 1048 10.84 -29.18 -3.94
CA PHE A 1048 10.40 -30.23 -3.05
C PHE A 1048 9.28 -31.06 -3.68
N ALA A 1049 8.27 -30.40 -4.26
CA ALA A 1049 7.17 -31.08 -4.96
C ALA A 1049 7.70 -31.90 -6.14
N ASP A 1050 8.56 -31.33 -6.99
CA ASP A 1050 9.18 -32.03 -8.11
C ASP A 1050 9.97 -33.27 -7.67
N ALA A 1051 10.72 -33.19 -6.57
CA ALA A 1051 11.40 -34.33 -5.96
C ALA A 1051 10.42 -35.39 -5.43
N SER A 1052 9.39 -34.98 -4.66
CA SER A 1052 8.34 -35.87 -4.15
C SER A 1052 7.65 -36.63 -5.28
N LEU A 1053 7.27 -35.93 -6.35
CA LEU A 1053 6.57 -36.51 -7.49
C LEU A 1053 7.45 -37.50 -8.23
N TYR A 1054 8.69 -37.13 -8.55
CA TYR A 1054 9.64 -38.03 -9.18
C TYR A 1054 9.79 -39.33 -8.39
N LEU A 1055 10.03 -39.24 -7.07
CA LEU A 1055 10.30 -40.41 -6.25
C LEU A 1055 9.09 -41.33 -6.12
N ASN A 1056 7.91 -40.76 -5.87
CA ASN A 1056 6.67 -41.51 -5.78
C ASN A 1056 6.35 -42.23 -7.09
N ILE A 1057 6.44 -41.51 -8.21
CA ILE A 1057 6.15 -42.05 -9.54
C ILE A 1057 7.14 -43.16 -9.89
N VAL A 1058 8.44 -42.92 -9.77
CA VAL A 1058 9.46 -43.89 -10.18
C VAL A 1058 9.40 -45.17 -9.34
N LYS A 1059 9.21 -45.06 -8.02
CA LYS A 1059 9.13 -46.22 -7.12
C LYS A 1059 7.81 -46.96 -7.26
N CYS A 1060 6.69 -46.25 -7.44
CA CYS A 1060 5.40 -46.88 -7.73
C CYS A 1060 5.47 -47.72 -9.01
N LEU A 1061 5.98 -47.14 -10.10
CA LEU A 1061 6.11 -47.83 -11.39
C LEU A 1061 7.11 -48.98 -11.34
N ALA A 1062 8.19 -48.86 -10.56
CA ALA A 1062 9.13 -49.95 -10.35
C ALA A 1062 8.47 -51.15 -9.66
N ALA A 1063 7.54 -50.92 -8.73
CA ALA A 1063 6.99 -51.93 -7.82
C ALA A 1063 5.65 -52.52 -8.25
N PHE A 1064 4.75 -51.71 -8.84
CA PHE A 1064 3.34 -52.04 -9.02
C PHE A 1064 2.87 -51.93 -10.47
N ASN A 1065 1.81 -52.67 -10.78
CA ASN A 1065 0.96 -52.51 -11.94
C ASN A 1065 -0.38 -51.89 -11.52
N ILE A 1066 -0.77 -50.81 -12.17
CA ILE A 1066 -2.05 -50.14 -11.98
C ILE A 1066 -2.93 -50.41 -13.20
N LYS A 1067 -4.13 -50.96 -12.99
CA LYS A 1067 -5.05 -51.40 -14.05
C LYS A 1067 -6.48 -50.92 -13.77
N ARG A 1068 -7.33 -50.99 -14.80
CA ARG A 1068 -8.78 -50.79 -14.63
C ARG A 1068 -9.34 -51.85 -13.69
N ALA A 1069 -10.21 -51.43 -12.79
CA ALA A 1069 -10.99 -52.35 -11.97
C ALA A 1069 -11.88 -53.24 -12.87
N ARG A 1070 -12.15 -54.45 -12.40
CA ARG A 1070 -13.04 -55.41 -13.08
C ARG A 1070 -14.34 -55.58 -12.31
N ASP A 1071 -15.43 -55.75 -13.02
CA ASP A 1071 -16.74 -56.05 -12.42
C ASP A 1071 -16.83 -57.53 -11.97
N GLN A 1072 -17.98 -57.93 -11.43
CA GLN A 1072 -18.24 -59.30 -10.98
C GLN A 1072 -18.18 -60.35 -12.10
N ASN A 1073 -18.26 -59.93 -13.37
CA ASN A 1073 -18.16 -60.79 -14.55
C ASN A 1073 -16.74 -60.82 -15.14
N GLY A 1074 -15.80 -60.06 -14.56
CA GLY A 1074 -14.42 -59.96 -15.02
C GLY A 1074 -14.18 -58.93 -16.14
N GLU A 1075 -15.20 -58.15 -16.51
CA GLU A 1075 -15.13 -57.11 -17.54
C GLU A 1075 -14.56 -55.80 -16.97
N GLU A 1076 -13.82 -55.05 -17.78
CA GLU A 1076 -13.22 -53.79 -17.34
C GLU A 1076 -14.27 -52.71 -17.12
N MET A 1077 -14.21 -52.07 -15.95
CA MET A 1077 -15.12 -50.99 -15.60
C MET A 1077 -14.76 -49.70 -16.37
N ALA A 1078 -15.79 -49.00 -16.83
CA ALA A 1078 -15.63 -47.68 -17.41
C ALA A 1078 -15.11 -46.69 -16.36
N VAL A 1079 -14.15 -45.84 -16.75
CA VAL A 1079 -13.56 -44.80 -15.89
C VAL A 1079 -14.01 -43.46 -16.42
N ASP A 1080 -14.99 -42.84 -15.75
CA ASP A 1080 -15.46 -41.47 -16.00
C ASP A 1080 -15.06 -40.60 -14.81
N VAL A 1081 -13.92 -39.91 -14.93
CA VAL A 1081 -13.40 -39.03 -13.88
C VAL A 1081 -13.54 -37.59 -14.30
N ARG A 1082 -14.11 -36.79 -13.39
CA ARG A 1082 -14.35 -35.37 -13.57
C ARG A 1082 -13.70 -34.58 -12.43
N PRO A 1083 -13.33 -33.32 -12.64
CA PRO A 1083 -12.89 -32.47 -11.55
C PRO A 1083 -14.06 -32.12 -10.62
N LYS A 1084 -13.82 -32.18 -9.32
CA LYS A 1084 -14.74 -31.68 -8.27
C LYS A 1084 -14.74 -30.14 -8.29
N PRO A 1085 -15.81 -29.49 -7.81
CA PRO A 1085 -15.85 -28.03 -7.68
C PRO A 1085 -14.85 -27.51 -6.65
N GLY A 1086 -14.26 -26.34 -6.91
CA GLY A 1086 -13.28 -25.69 -6.04
C GLY A 1086 -12.18 -24.99 -6.85
N ILE A 1087 -11.31 -24.25 -6.16
CA ILE A 1087 -10.12 -23.64 -6.77
C ILE A 1087 -9.04 -24.69 -7.08
N LEU A 1088 -9.07 -25.81 -6.35
CA LEU A 1088 -8.22 -26.98 -6.59
C LEU A 1088 -9.01 -28.06 -7.35
N SER A 1089 -8.38 -28.65 -8.35
CA SER A 1089 -8.97 -29.64 -9.25
C SER A 1089 -8.83 -31.06 -8.73
N TYR A 1090 -9.61 -31.43 -7.71
CA TYR A 1090 -9.64 -32.81 -7.23
C TYR A 1090 -10.35 -33.72 -8.23
N PRO A 1091 -9.81 -34.89 -8.58
CA PRO A 1091 -10.56 -35.88 -9.36
C PRO A 1091 -11.72 -36.45 -8.53
N THR A 1092 -12.84 -36.79 -9.18
CA THR A 1092 -13.86 -37.68 -8.59
C THR A 1092 -13.26 -39.05 -8.30
N GLU A 1093 -13.86 -39.77 -7.36
CA GLU A 1093 -13.44 -41.13 -7.03
C GLU A 1093 -13.54 -42.04 -8.26
N PHE A 1094 -12.56 -42.94 -8.40
CA PHE A 1094 -12.51 -43.95 -9.46
C PHE A 1094 -11.94 -45.25 -8.92
N LEU A 1095 -12.43 -46.35 -9.49
CA LEU A 1095 -12.00 -47.69 -9.13
C LEU A 1095 -10.85 -48.13 -10.04
N PHE A 1096 -9.85 -48.75 -9.43
CA PHE A 1096 -8.70 -49.33 -10.11
C PHE A 1096 -8.19 -50.53 -9.32
N GLU A 1097 -7.39 -51.36 -9.97
CA GLU A 1097 -6.70 -52.49 -9.34
C GLU A 1097 -5.20 -52.16 -9.31
N ILE A 1098 -4.57 -52.30 -8.14
CA ILE A 1098 -3.12 -52.18 -7.99
C ILE A 1098 -2.54 -53.50 -7.49
N THR A 1099 -1.55 -54.02 -8.21
CA THR A 1099 -0.93 -55.33 -7.90
C THR A 1099 0.59 -55.24 -8.01
N PRO A 1100 1.37 -55.92 -7.15
CA PRO A 1100 2.81 -55.97 -7.31
C PRO A 1100 3.20 -56.59 -8.66
N ARG A 1101 4.29 -56.11 -9.26
CA ARG A 1101 4.72 -56.56 -10.61
C ARG A 1101 5.13 -58.02 -10.65
N SER A 1102 5.80 -58.49 -9.59
CA SER A 1102 6.22 -59.88 -9.43
C SER A 1102 6.58 -60.19 -7.97
N GLN A 1103 6.75 -61.48 -7.65
CA GLN A 1103 7.20 -61.92 -6.33
C GLN A 1103 8.56 -61.31 -5.94
N THR A 1104 9.47 -61.12 -6.89
CA THR A 1104 10.77 -60.46 -6.64
C THR A 1104 10.60 -59.02 -6.14
N HIS A 1105 9.62 -58.28 -6.67
CA HIS A 1105 9.35 -56.91 -6.21
C HIS A 1105 8.74 -56.90 -4.80
N VAL A 1106 7.90 -57.88 -4.48
CA VAL A 1106 7.39 -58.08 -3.11
C VAL A 1106 8.56 -58.29 -2.14
N GLU A 1107 9.50 -59.18 -2.48
CA GLU A 1107 10.69 -59.44 -1.66
C GLU A 1107 11.59 -58.20 -1.50
N LEU A 1108 11.74 -57.39 -2.55
CA LEU A 1108 12.50 -56.13 -2.49
C LEU A 1108 11.86 -55.13 -1.51
N ILE A 1109 10.54 -54.94 -1.60
CA ILE A 1109 9.82 -54.01 -0.72
C ILE A 1109 9.90 -54.50 0.73
N ARG A 1110 9.71 -55.80 0.99
CA ARG A 1110 9.83 -56.36 2.35
C ARG A 1110 11.24 -56.28 2.93
N ARG A 1111 12.28 -56.44 2.10
CA ARG A 1111 13.67 -56.24 2.54
C ARG A 1111 13.91 -54.80 2.94
N MET A 1112 13.48 -53.86 2.10
CA MET A 1112 13.58 -52.43 2.37
C MET A 1112 12.77 -52.02 3.61
N GLU A 1113 11.56 -52.57 3.79
CA GLU A 1113 10.74 -52.36 5.00
C GLU A 1113 11.49 -52.80 6.27
N ALA A 1114 12.19 -53.94 6.23
CA ALA A 1114 13.00 -54.40 7.37
C ALA A 1114 14.23 -53.51 7.67
N GLU A 1115 14.70 -52.73 6.69
CA GLU A 1115 15.81 -51.78 6.85
C GLU A 1115 15.34 -50.41 7.36
N VAL A 1116 14.04 -50.08 7.23
CA VAL A 1116 13.45 -48.82 7.69
C VAL A 1116 13.04 -48.96 9.17
N PRO A 1117 13.56 -48.12 10.09
CA PRO A 1117 13.13 -48.14 11.48
C PRO A 1117 11.62 -47.89 11.61
N GLN A 1118 10.93 -48.72 12.39
CA GLN A 1118 9.59 -48.40 12.84
C GLN A 1118 9.67 -47.26 13.87
N GLU A 1119 8.88 -46.21 13.65
CA GLU A 1119 8.72 -45.10 14.58
C GLU A 1119 7.31 -45.18 15.16
N GLU A 1120 7.16 -44.97 16.47
CA GLU A 1120 5.84 -44.83 17.10
C GLU A 1120 5.20 -43.50 16.69
N GLY A 1121 3.87 -43.50 16.54
CA GLY A 1121 3.11 -42.29 16.21
C GLY A 1121 2.98 -41.35 17.41
N ASP A 1122 2.86 -40.06 17.12
CA ASP A 1122 2.79 -39.01 18.14
C ASP A 1122 1.34 -38.55 18.43
N ALA A 1123 0.30 -39.23 17.92
CA ALA A 1123 -1.08 -38.76 18.01
C ALA A 1123 -1.61 -38.66 19.45
N GLU A 1124 -1.24 -39.60 20.33
CA GLU A 1124 -1.64 -39.57 21.75
C GLU A 1124 -1.14 -38.29 22.47
N LEU A 1125 -0.03 -37.71 22.01
CA LEU A 1125 0.52 -36.47 22.57
C LEU A 1125 -0.37 -35.26 22.27
N LEU A 1126 -1.22 -35.34 21.24
CA LEU A 1126 -2.16 -34.30 20.84
C LEU A 1126 -3.44 -34.29 21.67
N GLU A 1127 -3.88 -35.43 22.22
CA GLU A 1127 -5.07 -35.49 23.08
C GLU A 1127 -4.91 -34.58 24.32
N SER A 1128 -3.69 -34.47 24.83
CA SER A 1128 -3.32 -33.53 25.91
C SER A 1128 -3.39 -32.04 25.53
N LEU A 1129 -3.59 -31.72 24.24
CA LEU A 1129 -3.66 -30.38 23.66
C LEU A 1129 -5.10 -29.98 23.26
N GLU A 1130 -6.08 -30.90 23.31
CA GLU A 1130 -7.44 -30.72 22.76
C GLU A 1130 -8.25 -29.57 23.38
N ASP A 1131 -7.82 -29.02 24.52
CA ASP A 1131 -8.47 -27.91 25.20
C ASP A 1131 -8.11 -26.53 24.58
N TRP A 1132 -7.97 -26.46 23.24
CA TRP A 1132 -7.63 -25.23 22.53
C TRP A 1132 -8.74 -24.17 22.62
N ARG A 1133 -9.98 -24.58 22.94
CA ARG A 1133 -11.12 -23.69 23.23
C ARG A 1133 -10.87 -22.78 24.44
N LYS A 1134 -9.94 -23.09 25.34
CA LYS A 1134 -9.57 -22.19 26.45
C LYS A 1134 -8.80 -20.94 25.99
N VAL A 1135 -8.26 -20.95 24.76
CA VAL A 1135 -7.54 -19.82 24.17
C VAL A 1135 -8.50 -18.76 23.61
N GLU A 1136 -9.77 -19.12 23.33
CA GLU A 1136 -10.80 -18.14 22.99
C GLU A 1136 -10.96 -17.08 24.09
N MET A 1137 -10.63 -17.36 25.36
CA MET A 1137 -10.69 -16.33 26.41
C MET A 1137 -9.56 -15.30 26.35
N ILE A 1138 -8.42 -15.61 25.70
CA ILE A 1138 -7.30 -14.67 25.56
C ILE A 1138 -7.44 -13.88 24.25
N GLU A 1139 -7.92 -14.53 23.18
CA GLU A 1139 -8.10 -13.88 21.88
C GLU A 1139 -9.48 -13.23 21.68
N ALA A 1140 -10.57 -13.68 22.33
CA ALA A 1140 -11.84 -12.93 22.27
C ALA A 1140 -11.72 -11.56 22.97
N VAL A 1141 -10.74 -11.38 23.86
CA VAL A 1141 -10.38 -10.07 24.44
C VAL A 1141 -9.58 -9.21 23.45
N SER A 1142 -8.95 -9.82 22.44
CA SER A 1142 -8.25 -9.17 21.33
C SER A 1142 -9.19 -8.86 20.15
N ASP A 1143 -10.02 -9.82 19.74
CA ASP A 1143 -10.97 -9.69 18.63
C ASP A 1143 -12.17 -8.79 19.04
N ALA A 1144 -12.62 -8.79 20.30
CA ALA A 1144 -13.61 -7.81 20.80
C ALA A 1144 -13.03 -6.42 21.10
N LYS A 1145 -11.72 -6.22 20.90
CA LYS A 1145 -11.07 -4.91 20.83
C LYS A 1145 -10.89 -4.43 19.37
N ALA A 1146 -11.26 -5.25 18.38
CA ALA A 1146 -11.08 -4.99 16.96
C ALA A 1146 -12.40 -4.97 16.13
N ASP A 1147 -13.50 -5.49 16.68
CA ASP A 1147 -14.89 -5.25 16.26
C ASP A 1147 -15.55 -4.23 17.20
#